data_AF-A0A2T4VI73-F1
#
_entry.id   AF-A0A2T4VI73-F1
#
_cell.length_a   1.000
_cell.length_b   1.000
_cell.length_c   1.000
_cell.angle_alpha   90.00
_cell.angle_beta   90.00
_cell.angle_gamma   90.00
#
_symmetry.space_group_name_H-M   'P 1'
#
loop_
_entity.id
_entity.type
_entity.pdbx_description
1 polymer ?
#
loop_
_entity_poly.entity_id
_entity_poly.type
_entity_poly.pdbx_seq_one_letter_code
_entity_poly.pdbx_strand_id
1 'polypeptide(L)'
;MLRSRPWFLLLVAFVLAGGCRCDAPPVGGTRGDFRVESQVLDFGRVLEGETARRSVTVVGTGRSSVSVSASVGSGPFTLPAAEVSVPGAGSVSLEVLFPAGQGPVEGTLLLSAGGHSEEVALKGEGVRPLACVPSTPCRQSRFELEPGACVESEAPDGTTCIPDSRCQEHGRCQAGVCVGSPRSCDDGNPCTRDACAPDMGCVTAPVVCPASGNPCRAGMCDRERGCTEVDVQDLTVCGTVDCVSARLCFSGTCREVPTPEGFLCAPATPCQEEGHCSASRCMRPDPTELAPDFVQELGGEPVFEPGGPVLLSHGDALFASVCSGDAGCRLVSYTSNGFLRFETPYPDGAARALLAVSDAGVVLHEPEGLESHAIAGTGVPLWRVPLEGLEPPPGVGDVVPATGAGRVALGSEGEVVSLVSWTPRDAGDGGAEPDEDAGSGQGATLVVLSPDGGVLRSGAVEGFAGDVRVALDSRGDVFLFGAGGPLARAEPEDGGAGFRLVPLLAEVPESGASLAVAGGRLFAGARAFVDADGGAPAVADWDAGVRIVRPFDEPVLLLDGTGYAFARVCSRATACTPEEEELMLRAFDARGGSVRWETSVLPEESPGVLHEAALLQGRAVSTVTSMRLGGETRAHVQVFADGQRLMMCPLQGAPRVAGAAYVGHFVYIVLERDGIWRLEAFNLGELVTAETRGWPQGAGVSGSRHARP
;
A
#
# COMPACT_ATOMS: atom_id res chain seq x y z
N MET A 1 23.71 59.54 20.56
CA MET A 1 24.20 59.75 21.94
C MET A 1 25.72 59.64 21.95
N LEU A 2 26.37 60.55 22.69
CA LEU A 2 27.81 60.78 22.80
C LEU A 2 28.65 59.56 23.18
N ARG A 3 29.89 59.50 22.64
CA ARG A 3 31.20 59.21 23.31
C ARG A 3 32.28 59.25 22.20
N SER A 4 33.19 60.22 22.01
CA SER A 4 34.21 60.87 22.87
C SER A 4 35.07 59.81 23.59
N ARG A 5 36.40 59.67 23.43
CA ARG A 5 37.49 60.68 23.45
C ARG A 5 38.90 59.98 23.24
N PRO A 6 40.09 60.62 23.39
CA PRO A 6 41.24 60.55 22.45
C PRO A 6 42.62 60.25 23.11
N TRP A 7 43.74 60.31 22.36
CA TRP A 7 45.12 60.69 22.81
C TRP A 7 46.08 60.72 21.58
N PHE A 8 46.67 61.82 21.08
CA PHE A 8 47.89 62.57 21.51
C PHE A 8 49.11 61.63 21.73
N LEU A 9 50.32 61.74 21.14
CA LEU A 9 51.24 62.87 20.88
C LEU A 9 52.43 62.42 19.98
N LEU A 10 53.04 63.40 19.28
CA LEU A 10 54.50 63.61 19.02
C LEU A 10 55.36 62.50 18.39
N LEU A 11 55.91 62.81 17.20
CA LEU A 11 57.35 63.04 17.06
C LEU A 11 57.68 63.79 15.76
N VAL A 12 58.09 65.03 15.94
CA VAL A 12 58.78 65.89 14.98
C VAL A 12 60.25 65.43 14.96
N ALA A 13 60.80 65.15 13.78
CA ALA A 13 62.23 65.07 13.58
C ALA A 13 62.63 65.92 12.37
N PHE A 14 63.20 67.06 12.71
CA PHE A 14 63.88 68.04 11.89
C PHE A 14 65.17 67.42 11.30
N VAL A 15 65.35 67.43 9.98
CA VAL A 15 66.69 67.44 9.37
C VAL A 15 66.69 68.46 8.23
N LEU A 16 67.17 69.66 8.56
CA LEU A 16 67.69 70.63 7.61
C LEU A 16 69.13 70.24 7.26
N ALA A 17 69.36 69.89 6.00
CA ALA A 17 70.63 70.08 5.30
C ALA A 17 70.22 70.51 3.89
N GLY A 18 70.50 71.72 3.43
CA GLY A 18 71.84 72.29 3.32
C GLY A 18 72.12 72.37 1.82
N GLY A 19 72.12 73.60 1.29
CA GLY A 19 72.03 73.92 -0.13
C GLY A 19 72.97 73.16 -1.08
N CYS A 20 72.53 73.09 -2.35
CA CYS A 20 73.18 73.80 -3.45
C CYS A 20 72.19 73.94 -4.61
N ARG A 21 71.83 75.18 -4.94
CA ARG A 21 71.24 75.53 -6.25
C ARG A 21 72.40 75.59 -7.24
N CYS A 22 72.40 74.70 -8.21
CA CYS A 22 73.19 74.84 -9.43
C CYS A 22 72.21 75.10 -10.57
N ASP A 23 72.10 76.37 -10.98
CA ASP A 23 71.65 76.73 -12.32
C ASP A 23 72.71 76.19 -13.29
N ALA A 24 72.42 75.07 -13.93
CA ALA A 24 73.21 74.55 -15.04
C ALA A 24 72.53 74.96 -16.37
N PRO A 25 73.30 75.48 -17.34
CA PRO A 25 72.78 75.93 -18.64
C PRO A 25 72.24 74.75 -19.46
N PRO A 26 71.39 74.98 -20.48
CA PRO A 26 70.73 73.91 -21.20
C PRO A 26 71.75 73.13 -22.02
N VAL A 27 72.15 71.96 -21.53
CA VAL A 27 72.96 71.02 -22.30
C VAL A 27 72.02 70.30 -23.25
N GLY A 28 71.92 70.83 -24.46
CA GLY A 28 71.18 70.21 -25.54
C GLY A 28 71.82 68.88 -25.95
N GLY A 29 70.97 67.87 -26.20
CA GLY A 29 71.28 66.78 -27.13
C GLY A 29 71.16 65.33 -26.62
N THR A 30 70.93 65.04 -25.34
CA THR A 30 70.70 63.65 -24.91
C THR A 30 69.21 63.31 -24.96
N ARG A 31 68.82 62.42 -25.87
CA ARG A 31 67.46 61.84 -25.86
C ARG A 31 67.36 60.90 -24.66
N GLY A 32 66.44 61.20 -23.73
CA GLY A 32 66.04 60.25 -22.70
C GLY A 32 65.26 59.10 -23.31
N ASP A 33 65.42 57.91 -22.77
CA ASP A 33 64.74 56.68 -23.18
C ASP A 33 64.13 56.01 -21.93
N PHE A 34 63.17 55.11 -22.13
CA PHE A 34 62.42 54.45 -21.06
C PHE A 34 62.14 52.98 -21.38
N ARG A 35 61.79 52.21 -20.34
CA ARG A 35 61.24 50.85 -20.45
C ARG A 35 60.14 50.64 -19.41
N VAL A 36 59.32 49.62 -19.60
CA VAL A 36 58.25 49.25 -18.66
C VAL A 36 58.61 47.98 -17.89
N GLU A 37 58.24 47.90 -16.61
CA GLU A 37 58.55 46.72 -15.79
C GLU A 37 57.59 45.54 -16.04
N SER A 38 56.32 45.80 -16.34
CA SER A 38 55.33 44.77 -16.66
C SER A 38 54.70 45.02 -18.01
N GLN A 39 54.63 43.98 -18.82
CA GLN A 39 54.01 43.98 -20.15
C GLN A 39 52.51 43.64 -20.09
N VAL A 40 51.99 43.27 -18.90
CA VAL A 40 50.57 43.00 -18.66
C VAL A 40 50.12 43.66 -17.35
N LEU A 41 48.96 44.31 -17.38
CA LEU A 41 48.27 44.85 -16.23
C LEU A 41 46.88 44.22 -16.12
N ASP A 42 46.74 43.26 -15.20
CA ASP A 42 45.49 42.54 -14.96
C ASP A 42 44.73 43.14 -13.75
N PHE A 43 43.51 43.59 -14.02
CA PHE A 43 42.61 44.16 -13.03
C PHE A 43 41.76 43.10 -12.32
N GLY A 44 41.75 41.86 -12.81
CA GLY A 44 40.93 40.78 -12.31
C GLY A 44 39.43 41.01 -12.54
N ARG A 45 38.61 40.37 -11.71
CA ARG A 45 37.16 40.54 -11.70
C ARG A 45 36.79 41.76 -10.87
N VAL A 46 35.89 42.58 -11.37
CA VAL A 46 35.43 43.82 -10.72
C VAL A 46 33.93 43.93 -10.88
N LEU A 47 33.20 44.35 -9.84
CA LEU A 47 31.75 44.47 -9.92
C LEU A 47 31.35 45.56 -10.93
N GLU A 48 30.37 45.26 -11.77
CA GLU A 48 29.79 46.23 -12.71
C GLU A 48 29.39 47.52 -11.97
N GLY A 49 29.89 48.66 -12.45
CA GLY A 49 29.68 49.98 -11.84
C GLY A 49 30.76 50.42 -10.84
N GLU A 50 31.67 49.53 -10.42
CA GLU A 50 32.86 49.90 -9.65
C GLU A 50 34.04 50.28 -10.55
N THR A 51 35.07 50.92 -9.98
CA THR A 51 36.31 51.27 -10.69
C THR A 51 37.52 50.68 -9.96
N ALA A 52 38.22 49.76 -10.62
CA ALA A 52 39.47 49.22 -10.13
C ALA A 52 40.66 50.07 -10.58
N ARG A 53 41.71 50.11 -9.76
CA ARG A 53 42.94 50.85 -10.04
C ARG A 53 44.16 49.93 -9.99
N ARG A 54 45.07 50.10 -10.94
CA ARG A 54 46.37 49.40 -11.01
C ARG A 54 47.42 50.37 -11.54
N SER A 55 48.68 50.13 -11.23
CA SER A 55 49.77 50.98 -11.69
C SER A 55 50.82 50.19 -12.44
N VAL A 56 51.37 50.79 -13.49
CA VAL A 56 52.52 50.26 -14.22
C VAL A 56 53.75 51.12 -13.92
N THR A 57 54.88 50.48 -13.61
CA THR A 57 56.14 51.18 -13.35
C THR A 57 56.88 51.44 -14.66
N VAL A 58 57.19 52.71 -14.90
CA VAL A 58 57.98 53.17 -16.04
C VAL A 58 59.35 53.59 -15.54
N VAL A 59 60.42 53.04 -16.13
CA VAL A 59 61.81 53.23 -15.70
C VAL A 59 62.58 53.98 -16.78
N GLY A 60 63.23 55.08 -16.40
CA GLY A 60 64.08 55.87 -17.30
C GLY A 60 65.42 55.17 -17.51
N THR A 61 65.75 54.80 -18.75
CA THR A 61 67.01 54.12 -19.11
C THR A 61 68.12 55.11 -19.45
N GLY A 62 67.77 56.38 -19.71
CA GLY A 62 68.70 57.48 -19.95
C GLY A 62 69.20 58.21 -18.69
N ARG A 63 70.12 59.17 -18.87
CA ARG A 63 70.67 60.01 -17.78
C ARG A 63 69.93 61.33 -17.55
N SER A 64 69.04 61.71 -18.47
CA SER A 64 68.17 62.89 -18.38
C SER A 64 66.72 62.45 -18.20
N SER A 65 65.89 63.30 -17.59
CA SER A 65 64.45 63.03 -17.51
C SER A 65 63.83 62.93 -18.90
N VAL A 66 62.89 62.00 -19.07
CA VAL A 66 62.11 61.81 -20.30
C VAL A 66 60.64 62.06 -20.00
N SER A 67 59.95 62.82 -20.86
CA SER A 67 58.50 62.98 -20.78
C SER A 67 57.86 61.86 -21.59
N VAL A 68 57.14 60.96 -20.92
CA VAL A 68 56.47 59.83 -21.55
C VAL A 68 54.99 60.18 -21.70
N SER A 69 54.51 60.22 -22.94
CA SER A 69 53.08 60.33 -23.23
C SER A 69 52.43 58.95 -23.16
N ALA A 70 51.33 58.84 -22.43
CA ALA A 70 50.57 57.62 -22.24
C ALA A 70 49.17 57.76 -22.88
N SER A 71 48.75 56.77 -23.64
CA SER A 71 47.41 56.69 -24.23
C SER A 71 46.84 55.28 -24.14
N VAL A 72 45.53 55.17 -24.00
CA VAL A 72 44.81 53.88 -24.03
C VAL A 72 44.24 53.71 -25.43
N GLY A 73 44.56 52.60 -26.09
CA GLY A 73 44.15 52.32 -27.47
C GLY A 73 42.73 51.72 -27.58
N SER A 74 42.36 50.82 -26.67
CA SER A 74 41.07 50.10 -26.71
C SER A 74 40.62 49.69 -25.31
N GLY A 75 39.32 49.44 -25.18
CA GLY A 75 38.68 49.05 -23.91
C GLY A 75 38.28 50.25 -23.03
N PRO A 76 37.58 50.00 -21.91
CA PRO A 76 37.05 51.05 -21.04
C PRO A 76 38.10 51.66 -20.10
N PHE A 77 39.40 51.43 -20.30
CA PHE A 77 40.44 51.89 -19.39
C PHE A 77 40.69 53.40 -19.53
N THR A 78 41.03 54.05 -18.41
CA THR A 78 41.27 55.49 -18.38
C THR A 78 42.56 55.82 -17.63
N LEU A 79 43.16 56.96 -17.99
CA LEU A 79 44.39 57.47 -17.40
C LEU A 79 44.10 58.78 -16.67
N PRO A 80 44.39 58.86 -15.36
CA PRO A 80 44.32 60.12 -14.63
C PRO A 80 45.35 61.14 -15.14
N ALA A 81 46.48 60.68 -15.67
CA ALA A 81 47.54 61.50 -16.25
C ALA A 81 48.02 60.90 -17.58
N ALA A 82 47.91 61.67 -18.67
CA ALA A 82 48.33 61.26 -20.02
C ALA A 82 49.81 61.58 -20.33
N GLU A 83 50.51 62.25 -19.41
CA GLU A 83 51.94 62.55 -19.55
C GLU A 83 52.61 62.47 -18.17
N VAL A 84 53.75 61.78 -18.12
CA VAL A 84 54.52 61.59 -16.89
C VAL A 84 55.99 61.86 -17.15
N SER A 85 56.61 62.66 -16.28
CA SER A 85 58.06 62.93 -16.33
C SER A 85 58.80 61.84 -15.55
N VAL A 86 59.57 61.01 -16.26
CA VAL A 86 60.37 59.94 -15.68
C VAL A 86 61.81 60.43 -15.50
N PRO A 87 62.36 60.50 -14.28
CA PRO A 87 63.75 60.91 -14.05
C PRO A 87 64.73 59.92 -14.71
N GLY A 88 65.87 60.43 -15.20
CA GLY A 88 66.93 59.57 -15.72
C GLY A 88 67.47 58.63 -14.64
N ALA A 89 67.56 57.33 -14.93
CA ALA A 89 67.87 56.25 -13.99
C ALA A 89 66.92 56.14 -12.76
N GLY A 90 65.74 56.76 -12.82
CA GLY A 90 64.67 56.63 -11.82
C GLY A 90 63.45 55.90 -12.38
N SER A 91 62.41 55.77 -11.56
CA SER A 91 61.13 55.16 -11.96
C SER A 91 59.94 56.01 -11.50
N VAL A 92 58.83 55.90 -12.23
CA VAL A 92 57.54 56.50 -11.86
C VAL A 92 56.43 55.48 -12.07
N SER A 93 55.46 55.46 -11.17
CA SER A 93 54.26 54.64 -11.31
C SER A 93 53.18 55.43 -12.04
N LEU A 94 52.73 54.91 -13.17
CA LEU A 94 51.58 55.43 -13.92
C LEU A 94 50.33 54.64 -13.50
N GLU A 95 49.33 55.32 -12.97
CA GLU A 95 48.05 54.72 -12.59
C GLU A 95 47.13 54.58 -13.82
N VAL A 96 46.47 53.44 -13.92
CA VAL A 96 45.45 53.11 -14.92
C VAL A 96 44.19 52.68 -14.16
N LEU A 97 43.05 53.23 -14.58
CA LEU A 97 41.74 52.94 -14.00
C LEU A 97 40.92 52.06 -14.94
N PHE A 98 40.21 51.09 -14.38
CA PHE A 98 39.26 50.22 -15.06
C PHE A 98 37.85 50.43 -14.47
N PRO A 99 37.00 51.27 -15.08
CA PRO A 99 35.57 51.31 -14.80
C PRO A 99 34.91 50.05 -15.37
N ALA A 100 34.45 49.18 -14.48
CA ALA A 100 33.98 47.85 -14.84
C ALA A 100 32.57 47.88 -15.43
N GLY A 101 32.46 47.34 -16.66
CA GLY A 101 31.18 47.09 -17.35
C GLY A 101 30.70 45.66 -17.14
N GLN A 102 30.24 45.01 -18.21
CA GLN A 102 29.86 43.60 -18.22
C GLN A 102 30.79 42.80 -19.16
N GLY A 103 31.34 41.70 -18.65
CA GLY A 103 32.16 40.75 -19.41
C GLY A 103 33.67 41.05 -19.40
N PRO A 104 34.47 40.14 -19.98
CA PRO A 104 35.92 40.33 -20.12
C PRO A 104 36.21 41.42 -21.15
N VAL A 105 37.16 42.29 -20.81
CA VAL A 105 37.66 43.36 -21.67
C VAL A 105 39.17 43.32 -21.74
N GLU A 106 39.69 43.55 -22.94
CA GLU A 106 41.11 43.72 -23.19
C GLU A 106 41.36 45.11 -23.79
N GLY A 107 42.53 45.65 -23.52
CA GLY A 107 42.97 46.95 -24.00
C GLY A 107 44.49 47.00 -24.11
N THR A 108 44.99 48.08 -24.69
CA THR A 108 46.43 48.33 -24.77
C THR A 108 46.73 49.72 -24.26
N LEU A 109 47.67 49.82 -23.32
CA LEU A 109 48.29 51.08 -22.92
C LEU A 109 49.54 51.28 -23.78
N LEU A 110 49.55 52.34 -24.58
CA LEU A 110 50.68 52.76 -25.39
C LEU A 110 51.44 53.86 -24.65
N LEU A 111 52.74 53.63 -24.43
CA LEU A 111 53.66 54.60 -23.86
C LEU A 111 54.62 55.03 -24.95
N SER A 112 54.87 56.33 -25.10
CA SER A 112 55.72 56.85 -26.18
C SER A 112 56.58 58.02 -25.72
N ALA A 113 57.84 58.03 -26.13
CA ALA A 113 58.76 59.16 -25.94
C ALA A 113 59.90 59.12 -26.98
N GLY A 114 60.25 60.26 -27.57
CA GLY A 114 61.48 60.39 -28.37
C GLY A 114 61.62 59.48 -29.60
N GLY A 115 60.54 58.85 -30.06
CA GLY A 115 60.51 57.89 -31.17
C GLY A 115 60.53 56.40 -30.75
N HIS A 116 60.61 56.11 -29.45
CA HIS A 116 60.47 54.76 -28.87
C HIS A 116 59.06 54.60 -28.27
N SER A 117 58.46 53.42 -28.43
CA SER A 117 57.13 53.07 -27.93
C SER A 117 57.11 51.70 -27.28
N GLU A 118 56.45 51.60 -26.13
CA GLU A 118 56.23 50.36 -25.38
C GLU A 118 54.71 50.13 -25.24
N GLU A 119 54.28 48.87 -25.33
CA GLU A 119 52.87 48.48 -25.22
C GLU A 119 52.67 47.61 -23.99
N VAL A 120 51.65 47.92 -23.19
CA VAL A 120 51.25 47.11 -22.04
C VAL A 120 49.83 46.62 -22.26
N ALA A 121 49.65 45.31 -22.25
CA ALA A 121 48.33 44.71 -22.37
C ALA A 121 47.52 44.96 -21.08
N LEU A 122 46.33 45.51 -21.21
CA LEU A 122 45.38 45.73 -20.12
C LEU A 122 44.30 44.64 -20.19
N LYS A 123 44.00 43.98 -19.07
CA LYS A 123 42.94 42.98 -18.98
C LYS A 123 42.09 43.19 -17.74
N GLY A 124 40.79 42.97 -17.84
CA GLY A 124 39.88 43.01 -16.69
C GLY A 124 38.53 42.40 -17.05
N GLU A 125 37.78 41.97 -16.05
CA GLU A 125 36.44 41.41 -16.25
C GLU A 125 35.42 42.14 -15.38
N GLY A 126 34.42 42.73 -16.02
CA GLY A 126 33.28 43.30 -15.31
C GLY A 126 32.23 42.23 -15.01
N VAL A 127 31.86 42.07 -13.73
CA VAL A 127 30.94 41.04 -13.28
C VAL A 127 29.65 41.68 -12.76
N ARG A 128 28.52 41.33 -13.38
CA ARG A 128 27.20 41.70 -12.89
C ARG A 128 26.84 40.84 -11.67
N PRO A 129 26.48 41.42 -10.51
CA PRO A 129 26.02 40.64 -9.36
C PRO A 129 24.76 39.84 -9.69
N LEU A 130 24.71 38.57 -9.24
CA LEU A 130 23.50 37.76 -9.32
C LEU A 130 22.43 38.28 -8.36
N ALA A 131 21.16 38.15 -8.74
CA ALA A 131 20.04 38.36 -7.83
C ALA A 131 19.90 37.14 -6.90
N CYS A 132 20.45 37.26 -5.70
CA CYS A 132 20.49 36.17 -4.73
C CYS A 132 19.19 36.10 -3.93
N VAL A 133 18.49 34.96 -4.01
CA VAL A 133 17.28 34.66 -3.23
C VAL A 133 17.64 33.62 -2.17
N PRO A 134 17.35 33.87 -0.87
CA PRO A 134 17.57 32.89 0.18
C PRO A 134 16.76 31.61 -0.03
N SER A 135 17.36 30.46 0.26
CA SER A 135 16.75 29.14 0.17
C SER A 135 15.70 28.89 1.24
N THR A 136 15.81 29.55 2.40
CA THR A 136 14.83 29.48 3.50
C THR A 136 14.59 30.86 4.13
N PRO A 137 13.46 31.07 4.84
CA PRO A 137 13.11 32.36 5.44
C PRO A 137 14.11 32.90 6.49
N CYS A 138 14.93 32.04 7.08
CA CYS A 138 15.93 32.41 8.09
C CYS A 138 17.37 32.32 7.58
N ARG A 139 17.53 32.43 6.26
CA ARG A 139 18.80 32.64 5.60
C ARG A 139 18.83 33.98 4.90
N GLN A 140 20.03 34.49 4.70
CA GLN A 140 20.31 35.62 3.83
C GLN A 140 21.26 35.14 2.75
N SER A 141 21.07 35.63 1.53
CA SER A 141 21.87 35.24 0.37
C SER A 141 22.48 36.49 -0.26
N ARG A 142 23.80 36.48 -0.45
CA ARG A 142 24.56 37.62 -0.97
C ARG A 142 25.50 37.16 -2.07
N PHE A 143 25.65 37.96 -3.12
CA PHE A 143 26.63 37.70 -4.16
C PHE A 143 28.05 37.99 -3.65
N GLU A 144 28.94 37.01 -3.76
CA GLU A 144 30.38 37.17 -3.55
C GLU A 144 31.13 37.03 -4.87
N LEU A 145 32.04 37.97 -5.15
CA LEU A 145 32.76 38.08 -6.42
C LEU A 145 33.74 36.93 -6.68
N GLU A 146 34.30 36.37 -5.60
CA GLU A 146 35.09 35.14 -5.60
C GLU A 146 34.45 34.25 -4.54
N PRO A 147 33.63 33.25 -4.93
CA PRO A 147 33.67 32.47 -6.17
C PRO A 147 32.87 33.01 -7.37
N GLY A 148 32.16 34.12 -7.25
CA GLY A 148 31.23 34.60 -8.28
C GLY A 148 29.86 33.92 -8.17
N ALA A 149 29.44 33.60 -6.94
CA ALA A 149 28.20 32.91 -6.64
C ALA A 149 27.45 33.58 -5.48
N CYS A 150 26.18 33.23 -5.33
CA CYS A 150 25.42 33.58 -4.13
C CYS A 150 25.87 32.68 -2.98
N VAL A 151 26.39 33.27 -1.91
CA VAL A 151 26.69 32.58 -0.67
C VAL A 151 25.59 32.86 0.34
N GLU A 152 25.25 31.85 1.13
CA GLU A 152 24.24 31.98 2.17
C GLU A 152 24.86 32.04 3.56
N SER A 153 24.25 32.86 4.42
CA SER A 153 24.53 32.90 5.85
C SER A 153 23.22 32.88 6.64
N GLU A 154 23.30 32.52 7.92
CA GLU A 154 22.15 32.57 8.82
C GLU A 154 21.67 34.02 9.01
N ALA A 155 20.36 34.22 9.00
CA ALA A 155 19.78 35.49 9.41
C ALA A 155 19.97 35.68 10.92
N PRO A 156 20.18 36.92 11.41
CA PRO A 156 20.29 37.19 12.84
C PRO A 156 19.06 36.71 13.61
N ASP A 157 19.28 36.19 14.81
CA ASP A 157 18.20 35.81 15.71
C ASP A 157 17.25 36.99 15.96
N GLY A 158 15.94 36.70 15.96
CA GLY A 158 14.88 37.69 16.12
C GLY A 158 14.39 38.35 14.82
N THR A 159 15.07 38.12 13.68
CA THR A 159 14.60 38.55 12.36
C THR A 159 13.21 37.98 12.07
N THR A 160 12.30 38.79 11.56
CA THR A 160 10.94 38.35 11.21
C THR A 160 10.97 37.38 10.06
N CYS A 161 10.28 36.25 10.19
CA CYS A 161 10.15 35.24 9.16
C CYS A 161 8.71 34.72 9.13
N ILE A 162 8.35 34.05 8.04
CA ILE A 162 7.05 33.39 7.90
C ILE A 162 7.28 31.91 8.21
N PRO A 163 6.69 31.36 9.29
CA PRO A 163 6.81 29.94 9.60
C PRO A 163 6.22 29.07 8.48
N ASP A 164 6.81 27.90 8.26
CA ASP A 164 6.32 26.95 7.26
C ASP A 164 4.94 26.37 7.64
N SER A 165 4.67 26.26 8.94
CA SER A 165 3.37 25.82 9.45
C SER A 165 2.38 26.99 9.53
N ARG A 166 1.21 26.81 8.91
CA ARG A 166 0.07 27.74 9.06
C ARG A 166 -0.48 27.83 10.48
N CYS A 167 -0.05 26.92 11.35
CA CYS A 167 -0.41 26.86 12.77
C CYS A 167 0.50 27.67 13.68
N GLN A 168 1.47 28.36 13.09
CA GLN A 168 2.37 29.24 13.80
C GLN A 168 2.19 30.66 13.28
N GLU A 169 2.24 31.61 14.20
CA GLU A 169 2.20 33.04 13.91
C GLU A 169 3.40 33.75 14.55
N HIS A 170 3.66 34.99 14.13
CA HIS A 170 4.75 35.80 14.66
C HIS A 170 6.15 35.15 14.58
N GLY A 171 6.44 34.50 13.45
CA GLY A 171 7.72 33.81 13.22
C GLY A 171 8.96 34.68 13.43
N ARG A 172 9.93 34.14 14.17
CA ARG A 172 11.25 34.75 14.37
C ARG A 172 12.35 33.73 14.13
N CYS A 173 13.43 34.18 13.50
CA CYS A 173 14.60 33.34 13.33
C CYS A 173 15.27 33.06 14.67
N GLN A 174 15.59 31.79 14.89
CA GLN A 174 16.37 31.32 16.04
C GLN A 174 17.27 30.19 15.55
N ALA A 175 18.59 30.39 15.58
CA ALA A 175 19.59 29.43 15.11
C ALA A 175 19.30 28.91 13.68
N GLY A 176 19.00 29.83 12.76
CA GLY A 176 18.75 29.52 11.34
C GLY A 176 17.37 28.91 11.03
N VAL A 177 16.50 28.72 12.02
CA VAL A 177 15.13 28.17 11.85
C VAL A 177 14.08 29.23 12.16
N CYS A 178 12.99 29.27 11.38
CA CYS A 178 11.85 30.14 11.68
C CYS A 178 10.95 29.50 12.73
N VAL A 179 10.88 30.09 13.93
CA VAL A 179 10.07 29.60 15.04
C VAL A 179 8.95 30.60 15.32
N GLY A 180 7.69 30.16 15.25
CA GLY A 180 6.52 30.97 15.60
C GLY A 180 5.80 30.49 16.86
N SER A 181 4.86 31.30 17.36
CA SER A 181 3.97 30.92 18.46
C SER A 181 2.75 30.15 17.94
N PRO A 182 2.22 29.16 18.68
CA PRO A 182 1.01 28.44 18.30
C PRO A 182 -0.18 29.39 18.08
N ARG A 183 -0.86 29.24 16.96
CA ARG A 183 -2.12 29.93 16.65
C ARG A 183 -3.28 29.26 17.40
N SER A 184 -4.20 30.06 17.95
CA SER A 184 -5.47 29.54 18.45
C SER A 184 -6.45 29.33 17.30
N CYS A 185 -7.06 28.15 17.23
CA CYS A 185 -8.10 27.80 16.26
C CYS A 185 -9.49 27.65 16.87
N ASP A 186 -9.64 27.90 18.17
CA ASP A 186 -10.93 27.86 18.87
C ASP A 186 -11.92 28.86 18.26
N ASP A 187 -12.99 28.34 17.65
CA ASP A 187 -14.05 29.12 17.00
C ASP A 187 -15.23 29.44 17.96
N GLY A 188 -15.13 29.00 19.21
CA GLY A 188 -16.14 29.17 20.25
C GLY A 188 -17.40 28.33 20.05
N ASN A 189 -17.38 27.35 19.16
CA ASN A 189 -18.51 26.45 18.91
C ASN A 189 -18.32 25.12 19.65
N PRO A 190 -19.13 24.80 20.67
CA PRO A 190 -19.03 23.52 21.39
C PRO A 190 -19.36 22.31 20.51
N CYS A 191 -19.90 22.54 19.31
CA CYS A 191 -20.20 21.51 18.32
C CYS A 191 -19.07 21.21 17.34
N THR A 192 -17.91 21.82 17.51
CA THR A 192 -16.71 21.51 16.74
C THR A 192 -15.56 21.16 17.66
N ARG A 193 -14.72 20.24 17.19
CA ARG A 193 -13.36 20.07 17.68
C ARG A 193 -12.47 20.83 16.75
N ASP A 194 -11.86 21.87 17.28
CA ASP A 194 -10.99 22.73 16.51
C ASP A 194 -9.55 22.25 16.66
N ALA A 195 -8.89 22.11 15.52
CA ALA A 195 -7.50 21.72 15.47
C ALA A 195 -6.78 22.61 14.46
N CYS A 196 -5.46 22.67 14.57
CA CYS A 196 -4.65 23.30 13.56
C CYS A 196 -3.86 22.26 12.79
N ALA A 197 -4.10 22.19 11.48
CA ALA A 197 -3.35 21.34 10.56
C ALA A 197 -2.22 22.16 9.92
N PRO A 198 -0.94 21.72 9.98
CA PRO A 198 0.21 22.51 9.54
C PRO A 198 0.09 23.11 8.13
N ASP A 199 -0.53 22.39 7.19
CA ASP A 199 -0.65 22.82 5.78
C ASP A 199 -1.96 23.54 5.46
N MET A 200 -3.02 23.31 6.24
CA MET A 200 -4.36 23.86 6.00
C MET A 200 -4.71 25.04 6.92
N GLY A 201 -4.02 25.18 8.06
CA GLY A 201 -4.36 26.13 9.12
C GLY A 201 -5.46 25.57 10.02
N CYS A 202 -6.34 26.45 10.50
CA CYS A 202 -7.43 26.04 11.38
C CYS A 202 -8.46 25.19 10.65
N VAL A 203 -8.73 24.01 11.19
CA VAL A 203 -9.71 23.04 10.71
C VAL A 203 -10.65 22.69 11.86
N THR A 204 -11.92 22.50 11.53
CA THR A 204 -12.97 22.16 12.50
C THR A 204 -13.58 20.82 12.12
N ALA A 205 -13.69 19.89 13.07
CA ALA A 205 -14.41 18.64 12.88
C ALA A 205 -15.70 18.66 13.71
N PRO A 206 -16.87 18.29 13.18
CA PRO A 206 -18.09 18.22 13.97
C PRO A 206 -17.95 17.28 15.18
N VAL A 207 -18.44 17.71 16.34
CA VAL A 207 -18.61 16.84 17.50
C VAL A 207 -19.81 15.93 17.24
N VAL A 208 -19.57 14.63 17.29
CA VAL A 208 -20.65 13.63 17.30
C VAL A 208 -21.15 13.51 18.73
N CYS A 209 -22.41 13.88 18.95
CA CYS A 209 -23.01 13.77 20.26
C CYS A 209 -23.25 12.30 20.65
N PRO A 210 -23.15 11.96 21.95
CA PRO A 210 -23.40 10.61 22.41
C PRO A 210 -24.77 10.10 21.93
N ALA A 211 -24.80 8.87 21.41
CA ALA A 211 -26.05 8.21 21.10
C ALA A 211 -26.83 7.98 22.40
N SER A 212 -28.12 8.28 22.37
CA SER A 212 -28.99 8.00 23.51
C SER A 212 -29.18 6.48 23.65
N GLY A 213 -29.23 5.99 24.90
CA GLY A 213 -29.60 4.59 25.18
C GLY A 213 -31.05 4.25 24.82
N ASN A 214 -31.87 5.27 24.55
CA ASN A 214 -33.20 5.15 23.97
C ASN A 214 -33.13 5.34 22.45
N PRO A 215 -33.52 4.34 21.62
CA PRO A 215 -33.47 4.43 20.16
C PRO A 215 -34.39 5.51 19.57
N CYS A 216 -35.33 6.04 20.36
CA CYS A 216 -36.21 7.13 19.95
C CYS A 216 -35.70 8.52 20.30
N ARG A 217 -34.44 8.62 20.70
CA ARG A 217 -33.76 9.88 20.95
C ARG A 217 -32.41 9.88 20.26
N ALA A 218 -32.02 11.05 19.75
CA ALA A 218 -30.73 11.26 19.13
C ALA A 218 -29.98 12.37 19.89
N GLY A 219 -28.67 12.16 20.07
CA GLY A 219 -27.78 13.22 20.47
C GLY A 219 -27.65 14.21 19.32
N MET A 220 -28.11 15.44 19.51
CA MET A 220 -27.97 16.53 18.57
C MET A 220 -27.15 17.65 19.20
N CYS A 221 -26.21 18.18 18.43
CA CYS A 221 -25.40 19.28 18.91
C CYS A 221 -26.11 20.61 18.71
N ASP A 222 -26.32 21.31 19.82
CA ASP A 222 -26.84 22.67 19.87
C ASP A 222 -25.66 23.64 20.02
N ARG A 223 -25.61 24.68 19.17
CA ARG A 223 -24.48 25.62 19.12
C ARG A 223 -24.28 26.40 20.44
N GLU A 224 -25.32 26.54 21.27
CA GLU A 224 -25.22 27.26 22.54
C GLU A 224 -25.01 26.31 23.73
N ARG A 225 -25.60 25.11 23.68
CA ARG A 225 -25.67 24.18 24.81
C ARG A 225 -24.75 22.97 24.65
N GLY A 226 -24.12 22.80 23.50
CA GLY A 226 -23.38 21.60 23.14
C GLY A 226 -24.32 20.42 22.90
N CYS A 227 -23.90 19.22 23.27
CA CYS A 227 -24.70 18.02 23.03
C CYS A 227 -25.96 17.95 23.89
N THR A 228 -27.11 17.82 23.22
CA THR A 228 -28.42 17.64 23.84
C THR A 228 -29.14 16.42 23.24
N GLU A 229 -30.13 15.87 23.94
CA GLU A 229 -30.98 14.83 23.37
C GLU A 229 -32.24 15.45 22.79
N VAL A 230 -32.60 15.04 21.58
CA VAL A 230 -33.87 15.36 20.94
C VAL A 230 -34.60 14.09 20.55
N ASP A 231 -35.93 14.14 20.52
CA ASP A 231 -36.73 13.04 20.05
C ASP A 231 -36.49 12.85 18.54
N VAL A 232 -36.28 11.60 18.12
CA VAL A 232 -36.26 11.26 16.69
C VAL A 232 -37.66 11.40 16.10
N GLN A 233 -37.76 11.48 14.78
CA GLN A 233 -39.03 11.61 14.10
C GLN A 233 -39.98 10.47 14.46
N ASP A 234 -41.26 10.80 14.71
CA ASP A 234 -42.30 9.80 14.91
C ASP A 234 -42.35 8.83 13.71
N LEU A 235 -42.69 7.57 13.98
CA LEU A 235 -42.68 6.45 13.03
C LEU A 235 -41.29 5.95 12.62
N THR A 236 -40.21 6.46 13.21
CA THR A 236 -38.88 5.86 13.06
C THR A 236 -38.84 4.48 13.71
N VAL A 237 -38.26 3.49 13.03
CA VAL A 237 -38.11 2.12 13.55
C VAL A 237 -37.15 2.13 14.73
N CYS A 238 -37.57 1.57 15.86
CA CYS A 238 -36.81 1.51 17.11
C CYS A 238 -36.64 0.09 17.67
N GLY A 239 -37.00 -0.91 16.87
CA GLY A 239 -36.87 -2.32 17.20
C GLY A 239 -37.27 -3.20 16.02
N THR A 240 -37.69 -4.42 16.32
CA THR A 240 -38.13 -5.38 15.30
C THR A 240 -39.36 -4.90 14.55
N VAL A 241 -39.41 -5.24 13.27
CA VAL A 241 -40.57 -5.02 12.40
C VAL A 241 -40.80 -6.28 11.58
N ASP A 242 -42.03 -6.78 11.61
CA ASP A 242 -42.54 -7.78 10.69
C ASP A 242 -43.92 -7.33 10.19
N CYS A 243 -44.64 -8.14 9.40
CA CYS A 243 -45.96 -7.76 8.91
C CYS A 243 -47.09 -7.90 9.94
N VAL A 244 -46.78 -8.33 11.16
CA VAL A 244 -47.73 -8.44 12.26
C VAL A 244 -47.60 -7.24 13.20
N SER A 245 -46.36 -6.89 13.57
CA SER A 245 -46.04 -5.85 14.54
C SER A 245 -44.80 -5.05 14.16
N ALA A 246 -44.83 -3.75 14.44
CA ALA A 246 -43.72 -2.83 14.24
C ALA A 246 -43.43 -2.06 15.54
N ARG A 247 -42.16 -1.96 15.91
CA ARG A 247 -41.72 -1.09 17.03
C ARG A 247 -41.28 0.26 16.48
N LEU A 248 -42.10 1.28 16.69
CA LEU A 248 -41.91 2.62 16.15
C LEU A 248 -41.84 3.69 17.25
N CYS A 249 -41.12 4.78 16.96
CA CYS A 249 -41.02 5.93 17.85
C CYS A 249 -42.27 6.80 17.84
N PHE A 250 -42.70 7.20 19.03
CA PHE A 250 -43.75 8.20 19.24
C PHE A 250 -43.34 9.10 20.40
N SER A 251 -43.03 10.36 20.10
CA SER A 251 -42.62 11.40 21.06
C SER A 251 -41.51 10.90 21.99
N GLY A 252 -40.42 10.42 21.39
CA GLY A 252 -39.26 9.92 22.14
C GLY A 252 -39.43 8.55 22.78
N THR A 253 -40.55 7.84 22.57
CA THR A 253 -40.82 6.53 23.17
C THR A 253 -41.02 5.45 22.11
N CYS A 254 -40.32 4.32 22.25
CA CYS A 254 -40.50 3.17 21.37
C CYS A 254 -41.77 2.38 21.76
N ARG A 255 -42.75 2.27 20.84
CA ARG A 255 -44.02 1.57 21.06
C ARG A 255 -44.26 0.53 19.97
N GLU A 256 -44.87 -0.57 20.35
CA GLU A 256 -45.31 -1.61 19.42
C GLU A 256 -46.70 -1.27 18.87
N VAL A 257 -46.84 -1.32 17.55
CA VAL A 257 -48.07 -1.05 16.82
C VAL A 257 -48.29 -2.12 15.75
N PRO A 258 -49.54 -2.40 15.32
CA PRO A 258 -49.77 -3.24 14.16
C PRO A 258 -49.10 -2.64 12.92
N THR A 259 -48.41 -3.47 12.14
CA THR A 259 -47.73 -3.01 10.93
C THR A 259 -48.75 -2.57 9.88
N PRO A 260 -48.68 -1.34 9.36
CA PRO A 260 -49.60 -0.88 8.33
C PRO A 260 -49.50 -1.72 7.04
N GLU A 261 -50.63 -1.89 6.35
CA GLU A 261 -50.64 -2.44 4.99
C GLU A 261 -49.75 -1.57 4.08
N GLY A 262 -48.98 -2.21 3.19
CA GLY A 262 -48.02 -1.55 2.32
C GLY A 262 -46.68 -1.22 2.97
N PHE A 263 -46.46 -1.52 4.25
CA PHE A 263 -45.15 -1.31 4.89
C PHE A 263 -44.07 -2.19 4.24
N LEU A 264 -42.88 -1.65 4.03
CA LEU A 264 -41.75 -2.37 3.45
C LEU A 264 -41.32 -3.50 4.39
N CYS A 265 -41.51 -4.75 3.96
CA CYS A 265 -41.14 -5.94 4.74
C CYS A 265 -39.90 -6.65 4.23
N ALA A 266 -39.53 -6.40 2.98
CA ALA A 266 -38.29 -6.87 2.41
C ALA A 266 -37.78 -5.83 1.40
N PRO A 267 -36.52 -5.37 1.49
CA PRO A 267 -35.96 -4.48 0.49
C PRO A 267 -35.82 -5.22 -0.86
N ALA A 268 -35.71 -4.44 -1.94
CA ALA A 268 -35.39 -4.98 -3.25
C ALA A 268 -34.02 -5.65 -3.23
N THR A 269 -33.90 -6.71 -4.02
CA THR A 269 -32.64 -7.37 -4.34
C THR A 269 -32.40 -7.22 -5.85
N PRO A 270 -31.18 -7.51 -6.36
CA PRO A 270 -30.88 -7.42 -7.79
C PRO A 270 -31.82 -8.21 -8.71
N CYS A 271 -32.48 -9.23 -8.19
CA CYS A 271 -33.39 -10.10 -8.94
C CYS A 271 -34.84 -10.06 -8.46
N GLN A 272 -35.17 -9.28 -7.44
CA GLN A 272 -36.52 -9.30 -6.85
C GLN A 272 -36.90 -7.93 -6.33
N GLU A 273 -38.07 -7.44 -6.72
CA GLU A 273 -38.56 -6.14 -6.24
C GLU A 273 -38.84 -6.14 -4.72
N GLU A 274 -39.13 -4.94 -4.20
CA GLU A 274 -39.50 -4.72 -2.81
C GLU A 274 -40.73 -5.54 -2.39
N GLY A 275 -40.70 -6.00 -1.15
CA GLY A 275 -41.81 -6.66 -0.50
C GLY A 275 -42.61 -5.71 0.34
N HIS A 276 -43.94 -5.82 0.25
CA HIS A 276 -44.84 -5.03 1.06
C HIS A 276 -45.76 -5.93 1.89
N CYS A 277 -46.01 -5.50 3.13
CA CYS A 277 -46.97 -6.17 3.99
C CYS A 277 -48.37 -6.10 3.39
N SER A 278 -48.98 -7.26 3.21
CA SER A 278 -50.38 -7.39 2.85
C SER A 278 -51.01 -8.53 3.64
N ALA A 279 -52.09 -8.24 4.37
CA ALA A 279 -52.80 -9.20 5.21
C ALA A 279 -51.87 -9.95 6.19
N SER A 280 -51.05 -9.18 6.91
CA SER A 280 -50.06 -9.68 7.89
C SER A 280 -48.99 -10.62 7.33
N ARG A 281 -48.79 -10.63 6.00
CA ARG A 281 -47.75 -11.40 5.33
C ARG A 281 -46.90 -10.49 4.47
N CYS A 282 -45.62 -10.82 4.35
CA CYS A 282 -44.74 -10.14 3.40
C CYS A 282 -45.03 -10.68 2.00
N MET A 283 -45.66 -9.86 1.16
CA MET A 283 -45.94 -10.22 -0.23
C MET A 283 -44.83 -9.66 -1.11
N ARG A 284 -44.22 -10.53 -1.91
CA ARG A 284 -43.16 -10.20 -2.87
C ARG A 284 -43.49 -10.80 -4.23
N PRO A 285 -43.11 -10.14 -5.34
CA PRO A 285 -43.12 -10.79 -6.64
C PRO A 285 -42.08 -11.91 -6.69
N ASP A 286 -42.25 -12.85 -7.61
CA ASP A 286 -41.27 -13.91 -7.84
C ASP A 286 -39.94 -13.32 -8.34
N PRO A 287 -38.78 -13.88 -7.93
CA PRO A 287 -37.49 -13.42 -8.41
C PRO A 287 -37.34 -13.70 -9.91
N THR A 288 -36.75 -12.75 -10.64
CA THR A 288 -36.32 -12.91 -12.03
C THR A 288 -34.91 -13.50 -12.11
N GLU A 289 -34.48 -13.92 -13.30
CA GLU A 289 -33.10 -14.36 -13.50
C GLU A 289 -32.12 -13.19 -13.33
N LEU A 290 -31.02 -13.43 -12.63
CA LEU A 290 -29.93 -12.47 -12.43
C LEU A 290 -29.17 -12.31 -13.75
N ALA A 291 -29.26 -11.13 -14.34
CA ALA A 291 -28.55 -10.81 -15.57
C ALA A 291 -27.08 -10.47 -15.27
N PRO A 292 -26.13 -10.94 -16.09
CA PRO A 292 -24.73 -10.56 -15.94
C PRO A 292 -24.49 -9.13 -16.43
N ASP A 293 -23.67 -8.39 -15.70
CA ASP A 293 -23.18 -7.05 -16.07
C ASP A 293 -22.23 -7.14 -17.27
N PHE A 294 -21.39 -8.18 -17.30
CA PHE A 294 -20.64 -8.57 -18.48
C PHE A 294 -20.50 -10.08 -18.60
N VAL A 295 -20.21 -10.51 -19.83
CA VAL A 295 -19.95 -11.89 -20.20
C VAL A 295 -18.68 -11.95 -21.02
N GLN A 296 -17.72 -12.79 -20.62
CA GLN A 296 -16.45 -12.98 -21.33
C GLN A 296 -16.16 -14.47 -21.53
N GLU A 297 -15.86 -14.89 -22.75
CA GLU A 297 -15.44 -16.27 -23.01
C GLU A 297 -14.03 -16.51 -22.42
N LEU A 298 -13.84 -17.65 -21.72
CA LEU A 298 -12.52 -18.04 -21.17
C LEU A 298 -11.57 -18.57 -22.26
N GLY A 299 -12.12 -19.09 -23.36
CA GLY A 299 -11.35 -19.71 -24.43
C GLY A 299 -10.76 -21.09 -24.10
N GLY A 300 -11.20 -21.71 -22.99
CA GLY A 300 -10.77 -23.05 -22.55
C GLY A 300 -11.52 -23.50 -21.29
N GLU A 301 -11.33 -24.76 -20.90
CA GLU A 301 -11.85 -25.31 -19.64
C GLU A 301 -11.00 -24.83 -18.46
N PRO A 302 -11.60 -24.31 -17.37
CA PRO A 302 -10.87 -23.88 -16.19
C PRO A 302 -10.18 -25.07 -15.50
N VAL A 303 -8.97 -24.83 -14.99
CA VAL A 303 -8.16 -25.79 -14.24
C VAL A 303 -8.15 -25.41 -12.78
N PHE A 304 -8.48 -26.36 -11.93
CA PHE A 304 -8.43 -26.24 -10.48
C PHE A 304 -8.30 -27.63 -9.85
N GLU A 305 -7.91 -27.66 -8.58
CA GLU A 305 -7.85 -28.88 -7.79
C GLU A 305 -8.96 -28.88 -6.71
N PRO A 306 -9.32 -30.03 -6.12
CA PRO A 306 -10.40 -30.10 -5.13
C PRO A 306 -10.20 -29.19 -3.92
N GLY A 307 -11.13 -28.26 -3.69
CA GLY A 307 -11.05 -27.23 -2.64
C GLY A 307 -10.15 -26.03 -3.02
N GLY A 308 -9.53 -26.06 -4.20
CA GLY A 308 -8.73 -24.96 -4.74
C GLY A 308 -9.58 -23.89 -5.42
N PRO A 309 -9.08 -22.65 -5.50
CA PRO A 309 -9.78 -21.56 -6.18
C PRO A 309 -9.83 -21.81 -7.70
N VAL A 310 -11.00 -21.58 -8.29
CA VAL A 310 -11.18 -21.56 -9.75
C VAL A 310 -10.84 -20.18 -10.33
N LEU A 311 -11.10 -19.14 -9.54
CA LEU A 311 -10.91 -17.74 -9.89
C LEU A 311 -10.26 -17.04 -8.70
N LEU A 312 -9.17 -16.33 -8.94
CA LEU A 312 -8.54 -15.47 -7.95
C LEU A 312 -8.75 -14.01 -8.32
N SER A 313 -8.84 -13.13 -7.32
CA SER A 313 -8.87 -11.69 -7.53
C SER A 313 -7.80 -10.96 -6.74
N HIS A 314 -7.21 -9.93 -7.33
CA HIS A 314 -6.30 -9.01 -6.64
C HIS A 314 -6.41 -7.60 -7.20
N GLY A 315 -6.80 -6.64 -6.36
CA GLY A 315 -7.14 -5.30 -6.81
C GLY A 315 -8.23 -5.33 -7.89
N ASP A 316 -7.92 -4.77 -9.06
CA ASP A 316 -8.79 -4.73 -10.24
C ASP A 316 -8.48 -5.84 -11.27
N ALA A 317 -7.92 -6.97 -10.81
CA ALA A 317 -7.54 -8.09 -11.65
C ALA A 317 -8.20 -9.39 -11.19
N LEU A 318 -8.68 -10.15 -12.16
CA LEU A 318 -9.18 -11.52 -12.02
C LEU A 318 -8.20 -12.45 -12.73
N PHE A 319 -7.97 -13.65 -12.18
CA PHE A 319 -7.05 -14.64 -12.72
C PHE A 319 -7.71 -16.01 -12.78
N ALA A 320 -7.59 -16.67 -13.93
CA ALA A 320 -8.05 -18.03 -14.18
C ALA A 320 -6.95 -18.83 -14.88
N SER A 321 -6.81 -20.11 -14.53
CA SER A 321 -6.00 -21.05 -15.31
C SER A 321 -6.92 -21.81 -16.25
N VAL A 322 -6.59 -21.87 -17.55
CA VAL A 322 -7.45 -22.50 -18.57
C VAL A 322 -6.65 -23.40 -19.50
N CYS A 323 -7.25 -24.51 -19.93
CA CYS A 323 -6.70 -25.39 -20.94
C CYS A 323 -7.61 -25.44 -22.18
N SER A 324 -7.00 -25.40 -23.35
CA SER A 324 -7.65 -25.64 -24.63
C SER A 324 -6.92 -26.76 -25.37
N GLY A 325 -7.66 -27.72 -25.92
CA GLY A 325 -7.10 -28.95 -26.49
C GLY A 325 -6.00 -28.72 -27.54
N ASP A 326 -6.13 -27.66 -28.34
CA ASP A 326 -5.16 -27.34 -29.40
C ASP A 326 -4.09 -26.31 -28.99
N ALA A 327 -4.30 -25.57 -27.90
CA ALA A 327 -3.45 -24.45 -27.49
C ALA A 327 -2.66 -24.69 -26.19
N GLY A 328 -2.85 -25.85 -25.55
CA GLY A 328 -2.30 -26.15 -24.24
C GLY A 328 -2.95 -25.32 -23.14
N CYS A 329 -2.29 -25.27 -21.98
CA CYS A 329 -2.77 -24.56 -20.81
C CYS A 329 -2.09 -23.20 -20.64
N ARG A 330 -2.80 -22.24 -20.05
CA ARG A 330 -2.35 -20.84 -19.91
C ARG A 330 -2.98 -20.14 -18.71
N LEU A 331 -2.27 -19.16 -18.18
CA LEU A 331 -2.81 -18.19 -17.21
C LEU A 331 -3.51 -17.07 -17.98
N VAL A 332 -4.74 -16.75 -17.60
CA VAL A 332 -5.52 -15.66 -18.19
C VAL A 332 -5.88 -14.66 -17.12
N SER A 333 -5.81 -13.37 -17.46
CA SER A 333 -6.22 -12.29 -16.56
C SER A 333 -7.22 -11.34 -17.22
N TYR A 334 -8.22 -10.92 -16.44
CA TYR A 334 -9.24 -9.94 -16.82
C TYR A 334 -9.28 -8.78 -15.83
N THR A 335 -9.77 -7.63 -16.26
CA THR A 335 -10.14 -6.53 -15.33
C THR A 335 -11.45 -6.86 -14.61
N SER A 336 -11.79 -6.13 -13.54
CA SER A 336 -13.10 -6.27 -12.86
C SER A 336 -14.30 -5.94 -13.76
N ASN A 337 -14.08 -5.27 -14.89
CA ASN A 337 -15.09 -4.96 -15.91
C ASN A 337 -15.04 -5.92 -17.13
N GLY A 338 -14.30 -7.03 -17.03
CA GLY A 338 -14.32 -8.10 -18.03
C GLY A 338 -13.35 -7.94 -19.20
N PHE A 339 -12.60 -6.82 -19.30
CA PHE A 339 -11.60 -6.67 -20.35
C PHE A 339 -10.41 -7.62 -20.13
N LEU A 340 -10.05 -8.37 -21.18
CA LEU A 340 -8.85 -9.21 -21.20
C LEU A 340 -7.60 -8.34 -21.00
N ARG A 341 -6.78 -8.70 -20.00
CA ARG A 341 -5.48 -8.06 -19.70
C ARG A 341 -4.34 -8.77 -20.42
N PHE A 342 -4.23 -10.08 -20.24
CA PHE A 342 -3.23 -10.91 -20.89
C PHE A 342 -3.63 -12.39 -20.89
N GLU A 343 -2.97 -13.15 -21.75
CA GLU A 343 -2.99 -14.62 -21.80
C GLU A 343 -1.55 -15.11 -21.91
N THR A 344 -1.09 -15.89 -20.94
CA THR A 344 0.29 -16.36 -20.88
C THR A 344 0.33 -17.89 -20.92
N PRO A 345 0.73 -18.49 -22.04
CA PRO A 345 0.89 -19.94 -22.14
C PRO A 345 1.90 -20.46 -21.12
N TYR A 346 1.59 -21.59 -20.49
CA TYR A 346 2.56 -22.28 -19.65
C TYR A 346 3.65 -22.89 -20.57
N PRO A 347 4.95 -22.83 -20.19
CA PRO A 347 6.05 -23.20 -21.09
C PRO A 347 5.98 -24.65 -21.63
N ASP A 348 5.43 -25.56 -20.85
CA ASP A 348 5.25 -26.99 -21.17
C ASP A 348 3.83 -27.32 -21.65
N GLY A 349 2.93 -26.33 -21.65
CA GLY A 349 1.51 -26.48 -21.98
C GLY A 349 0.71 -27.31 -20.96
N ALA A 350 1.30 -27.70 -19.83
CA ALA A 350 0.65 -28.55 -18.84
C ALA A 350 -0.26 -27.75 -17.90
N ALA A 351 -1.23 -28.42 -17.31
CA ALA A 351 -2.21 -27.82 -16.41
C ALA A 351 -1.54 -27.24 -15.15
N ARG A 352 -2.09 -26.13 -14.64
CA ARG A 352 -1.71 -25.49 -13.38
C ARG A 352 -2.96 -25.13 -12.60
N ALA A 353 -3.02 -25.49 -11.31
CA ALA A 353 -4.11 -25.03 -10.45
C ALA A 353 -3.73 -23.71 -9.80
N LEU A 354 -4.69 -22.80 -9.65
CA LEU A 354 -4.47 -21.58 -8.88
C LEU A 354 -4.41 -21.92 -7.39
N LEU A 355 -3.52 -21.26 -6.65
CA LEU A 355 -3.40 -21.45 -5.21
C LEU A 355 -3.69 -20.16 -4.44
N ALA A 356 -3.02 -19.07 -4.82
CA ALA A 356 -3.06 -17.81 -4.10
C ALA A 356 -2.60 -16.64 -4.98
N VAL A 357 -2.90 -15.40 -4.59
CA VAL A 357 -2.39 -14.19 -5.26
C VAL A 357 -2.12 -13.07 -4.26
N SER A 358 -1.03 -12.33 -4.49
CA SER A 358 -0.64 -11.12 -3.76
C SER A 358 -0.05 -10.08 -4.72
N ASP A 359 0.46 -8.97 -4.19
CA ASP A 359 1.23 -7.99 -4.98
C ASP A 359 2.50 -8.58 -5.61
N ALA A 360 3.06 -9.65 -5.01
CA ALA A 360 4.26 -10.31 -5.55
C ALA A 360 3.96 -11.16 -6.79
N GLY A 361 2.75 -11.69 -6.93
CA GLY A 361 2.42 -12.59 -8.03
C GLY A 361 1.22 -13.48 -7.77
N VAL A 362 0.78 -14.17 -8.82
CA VAL A 362 -0.13 -15.33 -8.74
C VAL A 362 0.72 -16.56 -8.48
N VAL A 363 0.40 -17.33 -7.44
CA VAL A 363 1.07 -18.61 -7.13
C VAL A 363 0.20 -19.74 -7.64
N LEU A 364 0.83 -20.65 -8.38
CA LEU A 364 0.19 -21.79 -9.01
C LEU A 364 0.84 -23.10 -8.56
N HIS A 365 0.00 -24.14 -8.51
CA HIS A 365 0.45 -25.53 -8.36
C HIS A 365 0.93 -26.03 -9.73
N GLU A 366 2.23 -26.24 -9.83
CA GLU A 366 2.92 -26.88 -10.94
C GLU A 366 3.01 -28.39 -10.65
N PRO A 367 2.89 -29.30 -11.64
CA PRO A 367 2.89 -30.74 -11.40
C PRO A 367 4.04 -31.28 -10.52
N GLU A 368 5.21 -30.65 -10.55
CA GLU A 368 6.40 -31.02 -9.77
C GLU A 368 6.79 -29.93 -8.74
N GLY A 369 5.98 -28.87 -8.59
CA GLY A 369 6.14 -27.92 -7.51
C GLY A 369 5.33 -26.63 -7.56
N LEU A 370 5.98 -25.51 -7.30
CA LEU A 370 5.33 -24.21 -7.22
C LEU A 370 5.92 -23.26 -8.26
N GLU A 371 5.05 -22.47 -8.88
CA GLU A 371 5.50 -21.38 -9.75
C GLU A 371 4.71 -20.11 -9.49
N SER A 372 5.30 -18.97 -9.87
CA SER A 372 4.62 -17.69 -9.79
C SER A 372 4.72 -16.89 -11.07
N HIS A 373 3.67 -16.10 -11.32
CA HIS A 373 3.53 -15.23 -12.47
C HIS A 373 3.21 -13.80 -12.04
N ALA A 374 3.71 -12.83 -12.82
CA ALA A 374 3.44 -11.42 -12.58
C ALA A 374 1.94 -11.10 -12.68
N ILE A 375 1.41 -10.29 -11.76
CA ILE A 375 0.03 -9.78 -11.84
C ILE A 375 -0.14 -8.62 -12.83
N ALA A 376 0.97 -8.00 -13.23
CA ALA A 376 1.04 -6.83 -14.11
C ALA A 376 1.71 -7.17 -15.45
N GLY A 377 1.60 -6.26 -16.42
CA GLY A 377 2.15 -6.46 -17.76
C GLY A 377 1.50 -7.63 -18.47
N THR A 378 2.31 -8.57 -18.97
CA THR A 378 1.86 -9.72 -19.77
C THR A 378 1.89 -11.04 -19.01
N GLY A 379 1.81 -11.02 -17.67
CA GLY A 379 1.72 -12.25 -16.88
C GLY A 379 2.95 -13.16 -16.93
N VAL A 380 4.14 -12.60 -17.17
CA VAL A 380 5.35 -13.39 -17.37
C VAL A 380 5.66 -14.28 -16.15
N PRO A 381 6.22 -15.49 -16.36
CA PRO A 381 6.73 -16.30 -15.25
C PRO A 381 7.80 -15.53 -14.47
N LEU A 382 7.72 -15.57 -13.15
CA LEU A 382 8.68 -14.95 -12.24
C LEU A 382 9.71 -15.96 -11.76
N TRP A 383 9.24 -17.06 -11.19
CA TRP A 383 10.07 -18.13 -10.65
C TRP A 383 9.33 -19.47 -10.65
N ARG A 384 10.11 -20.54 -10.55
CA ARG A 384 9.65 -21.92 -10.36
C ARG A 384 10.53 -22.62 -9.34
N VAL A 385 9.90 -23.29 -8.38
CA VAL A 385 10.54 -24.03 -7.30
C VAL A 385 10.10 -25.50 -7.40
N PRO A 386 10.97 -26.41 -7.89
CA PRO A 386 10.68 -27.83 -7.88
C PRO A 386 10.72 -28.36 -6.45
N LEU A 387 9.71 -29.14 -6.05
CA LEU A 387 9.62 -29.65 -4.68
C LEU A 387 10.62 -30.78 -4.41
N GLU A 388 11.05 -31.52 -5.44
CA GLU A 388 12.09 -32.56 -5.32
C GLU A 388 13.43 -32.00 -4.86
N GLY A 389 13.67 -30.70 -5.03
CA GLY A 389 14.87 -30.02 -4.54
C GLY A 389 14.85 -29.71 -3.05
N LEU A 390 13.72 -29.93 -2.36
CA LEU A 390 13.58 -29.71 -0.92
C LEU A 390 14.06 -30.95 -0.15
N GLU A 391 14.60 -30.73 1.06
CA GLU A 391 15.02 -31.83 1.92
C GLU A 391 13.81 -32.48 2.61
N PRO A 392 13.59 -33.80 2.45
CA PRO A 392 12.59 -34.52 3.21
C PRO A 392 13.01 -34.64 4.68
N PRO A 393 12.06 -34.90 5.61
CA PRO A 393 12.37 -35.19 6.99
C PRO A 393 13.36 -36.35 7.14
N PRO A 394 14.24 -36.33 8.16
CA PRO A 394 15.23 -37.38 8.36
C PRO A 394 14.55 -38.73 8.61
N GLY A 395 15.08 -39.79 7.99
CA GLY A 395 14.59 -41.16 8.16
C GLY A 395 13.54 -41.60 7.13
N VAL A 396 13.16 -40.75 6.18
CA VAL A 396 12.24 -41.11 5.10
C VAL A 396 13.03 -41.31 3.79
N GLY A 397 12.99 -42.52 3.22
CA GLY A 397 13.69 -42.88 1.98
C GLY A 397 12.72 -43.22 0.84
N ASP A 398 13.06 -42.80 -0.39
CA ASP A 398 12.24 -42.87 -1.63
C ASP A 398 10.80 -42.34 -1.48
N VAL A 399 10.69 -41.01 -1.48
CA VAL A 399 9.44 -40.28 -1.32
C VAL A 399 9.17 -39.32 -2.48
N VAL A 400 7.89 -39.03 -2.66
CA VAL A 400 7.38 -38.02 -3.58
C VAL A 400 6.83 -36.85 -2.75
N PRO A 401 7.26 -35.61 -3.01
CA PRO A 401 6.67 -34.43 -2.37
C PRO A 401 5.32 -34.09 -2.99
N ALA A 402 4.41 -33.55 -2.17
CA ALA A 402 3.14 -33.02 -2.65
C ALA A 402 2.70 -31.79 -1.83
N THR A 403 2.15 -30.79 -2.51
CA THR A 403 1.50 -29.61 -1.92
C THR A 403 0.20 -29.30 -2.69
N GLY A 404 -0.41 -28.14 -2.46
CA GLY A 404 -1.59 -27.68 -3.19
C GLY A 404 -2.54 -26.85 -2.33
N ALA A 405 -3.82 -26.88 -2.71
CA ALA A 405 -4.90 -26.11 -2.11
C ALA A 405 -5.03 -26.37 -0.62
N GLY A 406 -5.20 -25.30 0.15
CA GLY A 406 -5.24 -25.33 1.60
C GLY A 406 -3.89 -25.57 2.28
N ARG A 407 -2.82 -25.88 1.54
CA ARG A 407 -1.45 -26.06 2.06
C ARG A 407 -0.51 -24.91 1.70
N VAL A 408 -0.98 -23.94 0.93
CA VAL A 408 -0.25 -22.73 0.54
C VAL A 408 -0.99 -21.50 1.02
N ALA A 409 -0.25 -20.56 1.60
CA ALA A 409 -0.77 -19.27 2.05
C ALA A 409 0.32 -18.19 1.86
N LEU A 410 -0.09 -16.92 1.74
CA LEU A 410 0.86 -15.82 1.46
C LEU A 410 1.00 -14.88 2.66
N GLY A 411 2.24 -14.47 2.91
CA GLY A 411 2.59 -13.41 3.84
C GLY A 411 2.21 -12.02 3.30
N SER A 412 2.26 -11.02 4.19
CA SER A 412 1.96 -9.63 3.83
C SER A 412 3.01 -8.99 2.93
N GLU A 413 4.24 -9.52 2.90
CA GLU A 413 5.32 -9.03 2.04
C GLU A 413 5.47 -9.87 0.76
N GLY A 414 4.53 -10.81 0.52
CA GLY A 414 4.54 -11.69 -0.65
C GLY A 414 5.31 -12.98 -0.47
N GLU A 415 5.70 -13.34 0.75
CA GLU A 415 6.30 -14.64 1.05
C GLU A 415 5.28 -15.76 0.82
N VAL A 416 5.75 -16.90 0.32
CA VAL A 416 4.90 -18.08 0.10
C VAL A 416 5.18 -19.09 1.20
N VAL A 417 4.20 -19.35 2.05
CA VAL A 417 4.26 -20.44 3.04
C VAL A 417 3.60 -21.66 2.43
N SER A 418 4.35 -22.76 2.31
CA SER A 418 3.87 -24.02 1.76
C SER A 418 4.19 -25.17 2.70
N LEU A 419 3.18 -26.01 2.98
CA LEU A 419 3.38 -27.30 3.61
C LEU A 419 3.51 -28.37 2.53
N VAL A 420 4.63 -29.09 2.56
CA VAL A 420 4.98 -30.15 1.62
C VAL A 420 4.90 -31.48 2.36
N SER A 421 3.99 -32.36 1.94
CA SER A 421 3.91 -33.72 2.45
C SER A 421 4.80 -34.66 1.66
N TRP A 422 5.40 -35.63 2.34
CA TRP A 422 6.25 -36.64 1.73
C TRP A 422 5.59 -38.02 1.84
N THR A 423 5.29 -38.63 0.69
CA THR A 423 4.66 -39.95 0.62
C THR A 423 5.58 -40.96 -0.05
N PRO A 424 5.70 -42.20 0.47
CA PRO A 424 6.50 -43.25 -0.16
C PRO A 424 6.06 -43.52 -1.60
N ARG A 425 7.03 -43.73 -2.51
CA ARG A 425 6.76 -43.94 -3.95
C ARG A 425 5.97 -45.23 -4.26
N ASP A 426 6.09 -46.25 -3.41
CA ASP A 426 5.49 -47.58 -3.61
C ASP A 426 4.09 -47.76 -2.97
N ALA A 427 3.44 -46.69 -2.51
CA ALA A 427 2.14 -46.78 -1.80
C ALA A 427 0.91 -47.09 -2.70
N GLY A 428 1.09 -47.54 -3.95
CA GLY A 428 0.00 -47.77 -4.91
C GLY A 428 -0.17 -49.24 -5.34
N ASP A 429 -1.40 -49.76 -5.21
CA ASP A 429 -2.03 -50.93 -5.87
C ASP A 429 -1.78 -52.37 -5.35
N GLY A 430 -1.42 -52.56 -4.09
CA GLY A 430 -1.47 -53.88 -3.44
C GLY A 430 -2.36 -53.87 -2.20
N GLY A 431 -3.49 -54.59 -2.21
CA GLY A 431 -4.37 -54.79 -1.05
C GLY A 431 -3.75 -55.62 0.09
N ALA A 432 -2.57 -55.24 0.55
CA ALA A 432 -1.99 -55.72 1.79
C ALA A 432 -2.47 -54.82 2.94
N GLU A 433 -2.95 -55.43 4.03
CA GLU A 433 -3.27 -54.69 5.25
C GLU A 433 -2.03 -53.90 5.72
N PRO A 434 -2.21 -52.66 6.21
CA PRO A 434 -1.10 -51.86 6.69
C PRO A 434 -0.41 -52.59 7.84
N ASP A 435 0.90 -52.80 7.70
CA ASP A 435 1.74 -53.39 8.75
C ASP A 435 1.69 -52.50 10.00
N GLU A 436 1.12 -52.98 11.11
CA GLU A 436 0.94 -52.21 12.34
C GLU A 436 2.29 -51.82 13.01
N ASP A 437 3.41 -52.41 12.55
CA ASP A 437 4.79 -52.09 12.97
C ASP A 437 5.54 -51.17 11.98
N ALA A 438 4.91 -50.74 10.87
CA ALA A 438 5.47 -49.71 9.98
C ALA A 438 5.19 -48.30 10.54
N GLY A 439 5.90 -47.94 11.62
CA GLY A 439 5.92 -46.56 12.07
C GLY A 439 6.42 -45.60 10.96
N SER A 440 5.75 -44.45 10.82
CA SER A 440 6.41 -43.16 10.54
C SER A 440 7.02 -42.87 9.14
N GLY A 441 6.58 -43.52 8.06
CA GLY A 441 7.07 -43.20 6.70
C GLY A 441 6.50 -41.93 6.06
N GLN A 442 5.62 -41.21 6.74
CA GLN A 442 5.01 -39.96 6.27
C GLN A 442 5.48 -38.79 7.13
N GLY A 443 5.98 -37.75 6.48
CA GLY A 443 6.41 -36.53 7.13
C GLY A 443 5.99 -35.30 6.35
N ALA A 444 6.07 -34.14 6.98
CA ALA A 444 5.81 -32.86 6.31
C ALA A 444 6.96 -31.88 6.54
N THR A 445 7.25 -31.08 5.53
CA THR A 445 8.18 -29.97 5.60
C THR A 445 7.40 -28.68 5.42
N LEU A 446 7.52 -27.76 6.37
CA LEU A 446 7.05 -26.40 6.20
C LEU A 446 8.15 -25.59 5.52
N VAL A 447 7.81 -24.87 4.46
CA VAL A 447 8.75 -24.05 3.67
C VAL A 447 8.19 -22.64 3.56
N VAL A 448 9.07 -21.65 3.72
CA VAL A 448 8.78 -20.24 3.45
C VAL A 448 9.68 -19.80 2.31
N LEU A 449 9.06 -19.39 1.20
CA LEU A 449 9.74 -18.84 0.04
C LEU A 449 9.66 -17.32 0.09
N SER A 450 10.74 -16.67 -0.33
CA SER A 450 10.76 -15.23 -0.64
C SER A 450 9.86 -14.91 -1.83
N PRO A 451 9.47 -13.64 -2.03
CA PRO A 451 8.72 -13.19 -3.21
C PRO A 451 9.37 -13.56 -4.55
N ASP A 452 10.69 -13.75 -4.57
CA ASP A 452 11.48 -14.14 -5.76
C ASP A 452 11.66 -15.67 -5.90
N GLY A 453 11.01 -16.48 -5.06
CA GLY A 453 11.06 -17.95 -5.11
C GLY A 453 12.27 -18.58 -4.42
N GLY A 454 13.15 -17.80 -3.79
CA GLY A 454 14.23 -18.34 -2.98
C GLY A 454 13.74 -18.89 -1.64
N VAL A 455 14.24 -20.04 -1.20
CA VAL A 455 13.90 -20.63 0.11
C VAL A 455 14.49 -19.77 1.23
N LEU A 456 13.62 -19.13 2.01
CA LEU A 456 14.01 -18.37 3.20
C LEU A 456 14.16 -19.28 4.42
N ARG A 457 13.28 -20.27 4.53
CA ARG A 457 13.21 -21.18 5.67
C ARG A 457 12.59 -22.51 5.26
N SER A 458 13.07 -23.60 5.83
CA SER A 458 12.53 -24.94 5.59
C SER A 458 12.83 -25.85 6.78
N GLY A 459 11.81 -26.51 7.32
CA GLY A 459 11.98 -27.43 8.44
C GLY A 459 10.89 -28.48 8.52
N ALA A 460 11.24 -29.66 9.03
CA ALA A 460 10.29 -30.73 9.29
C ALA A 460 9.27 -30.30 10.35
N VAL A 461 8.01 -30.66 10.16
CA VAL A 461 6.91 -30.43 11.10
C VAL A 461 6.21 -31.76 11.39
N GLU A 462 6.39 -32.25 12.61
CA GLU A 462 5.84 -33.54 13.05
C GLU A 462 4.34 -33.43 13.36
N GLY A 463 3.59 -34.53 13.14
CA GLY A 463 2.15 -34.59 13.43
C GLY A 463 1.23 -33.95 12.39
N PHE A 464 1.80 -33.41 11.30
CA PHE A 464 1.06 -32.77 10.20
C PHE A 464 1.21 -33.52 8.87
N ALA A 465 1.03 -34.85 8.91
CA ALA A 465 0.88 -35.67 7.71
C ALA A 465 -0.60 -35.80 7.30
N GLY A 466 -0.88 -36.07 6.02
CA GLY A 466 -2.24 -36.27 5.51
C GLY A 466 -3.00 -34.97 5.19
N ASP A 467 -4.31 -34.93 5.45
CA ASP A 467 -5.14 -33.75 5.19
C ASP A 467 -4.86 -32.65 6.22
N VAL A 468 -4.20 -31.59 5.76
CA VAL A 468 -3.71 -30.49 6.61
C VAL A 468 -4.05 -29.15 5.97
N ARG A 469 -4.26 -28.15 6.82
CA ARG A 469 -4.40 -26.74 6.45
C ARG A 469 -3.30 -25.88 7.02
N VAL A 470 -2.84 -24.93 6.18
CA VAL A 470 -1.95 -23.84 6.54
C VAL A 470 -2.74 -22.55 6.51
N ALA A 471 -2.61 -21.73 7.55
CA ALA A 471 -3.18 -20.40 7.59
C ALA A 471 -2.21 -19.37 8.16
N LEU A 472 -2.34 -18.11 7.74
CA LEU A 472 -1.65 -16.97 8.33
C LEU A 472 -2.64 -15.99 8.94
N ASP A 473 -2.30 -15.41 10.09
CA ASP A 473 -3.02 -14.25 10.61
C ASP A 473 -2.51 -12.93 10.00
N SER A 474 -3.08 -11.80 10.41
CA SER A 474 -2.68 -10.46 9.95
C SER A 474 -1.29 -10.03 10.43
N ARG A 475 -0.64 -10.78 11.32
CA ARG A 475 0.73 -10.54 11.81
C ARG A 475 1.74 -11.42 11.09
N GLY A 476 1.29 -12.35 10.24
CA GLY A 476 2.13 -13.33 9.58
C GLY A 476 2.41 -14.58 10.42
N ASP A 477 1.73 -14.77 11.54
CA ASP A 477 1.87 -15.99 12.35
C ASP A 477 1.32 -17.19 11.56
N VAL A 478 2.10 -18.26 11.44
CA VAL A 478 1.73 -19.46 10.68
C VAL A 478 1.05 -20.47 11.59
N PHE A 479 -0.12 -20.96 11.17
CA PHE A 479 -0.89 -21.98 11.88
C PHE A 479 -1.05 -23.22 11.00
N LEU A 480 -0.90 -24.38 11.62
CA LEU A 480 -1.05 -25.70 11.01
C LEU A 480 -2.17 -26.46 11.70
N PHE A 481 -3.07 -27.07 10.93
CA PHE A 481 -4.16 -27.88 11.45
C PHE A 481 -4.35 -29.17 10.64
N GLY A 482 -4.25 -30.33 11.28
CA GLY A 482 -4.54 -31.63 10.67
C GLY A 482 -5.98 -32.07 10.92
N ALA A 483 -6.63 -32.71 9.94
CA ALA A 483 -7.95 -33.31 10.09
C ALA A 483 -7.96 -34.32 11.26
N GLY A 484 -8.90 -34.17 12.20
CA GLY A 484 -8.95 -35.01 13.40
C GLY A 484 -7.74 -34.87 14.32
N GLY A 485 -6.81 -33.95 14.03
CA GLY A 485 -5.45 -33.94 14.57
C GLY A 485 -5.11 -32.66 15.33
N PRO A 486 -3.80 -32.38 15.50
CA PRO A 486 -3.35 -31.23 16.28
C PRO A 486 -3.56 -29.90 15.56
N LEU A 487 -3.67 -28.84 16.36
CA LEU A 487 -3.56 -27.45 15.94
C LEU A 487 -2.30 -26.84 16.58
N ALA A 488 -1.41 -26.28 15.79
CA ALA A 488 -0.19 -25.65 16.28
C ALA A 488 0.12 -24.33 15.57
N ARG A 489 0.83 -23.44 16.27
CA ARG A 489 1.50 -22.28 15.68
C ARG A 489 2.95 -22.65 15.36
N ALA A 490 3.40 -22.40 14.13
CA ALA A 490 4.76 -22.63 13.71
C ALA A 490 5.58 -21.34 13.88
N GLU A 491 6.52 -21.34 14.81
CA GLU A 491 7.39 -20.19 15.10
C GLU A 491 8.79 -20.43 14.51
N PRO A 492 9.43 -19.43 13.89
CA PRO A 492 10.82 -19.55 13.45
C PRO A 492 11.75 -19.91 14.61
N GLU A 493 12.70 -20.84 14.39
CA GLU A 493 13.76 -21.10 15.38
C GLU A 493 14.83 -20.01 15.35
N ASP A 494 15.28 -19.59 16.54
CA ASP A 494 16.36 -18.62 16.71
C ASP A 494 17.67 -19.15 16.11
N GLY A 495 18.17 -18.52 15.05
CA GLY A 495 19.45 -18.87 14.40
C GLY A 495 19.44 -20.18 13.61
N GLY A 496 18.30 -20.87 13.50
CA GLY A 496 18.12 -22.08 12.69
C GLY A 496 17.34 -21.80 11.40
N ALA A 497 17.30 -22.79 10.50
CA ALA A 497 16.48 -22.78 9.28
C ALA A 497 15.09 -23.46 9.47
N GLY A 498 14.81 -24.00 10.66
CA GLY A 498 13.60 -24.76 10.97
C GLY A 498 12.50 -23.96 11.67
N PHE A 499 11.52 -24.70 12.20
CA PHE A 499 10.37 -24.18 12.93
C PHE A 499 10.19 -24.92 14.25
N ARG A 500 9.85 -24.17 15.31
CA ARG A 500 9.36 -24.70 16.56
C ARG A 500 7.83 -24.67 16.55
N LEU A 501 7.21 -25.84 16.71
CA LEU A 501 5.76 -25.95 16.83
C LEU A 501 5.32 -25.65 18.28
N VAL A 502 4.46 -24.64 18.44
CA VAL A 502 3.75 -24.33 19.67
C VAL A 502 2.36 -24.97 19.60
N PRO A 503 2.10 -26.04 20.37
CA PRO A 503 0.80 -26.69 20.34
C PRO A 503 -0.26 -25.76 20.94
N LEU A 504 -1.35 -25.54 20.19
CA LEU A 504 -2.52 -24.79 20.65
C LEU A 504 -3.64 -25.74 21.11
N LEU A 505 -3.79 -26.87 20.41
CA LEU A 505 -4.73 -27.93 20.75
C LEU A 505 -4.17 -29.27 20.29
N ALA A 506 -4.26 -30.29 21.15
CA ALA A 506 -3.68 -31.61 20.86
C ALA A 506 -4.48 -32.39 19.82
N GLU A 507 -5.81 -32.27 19.84
CA GLU A 507 -6.72 -33.00 18.96
C GLU A 507 -8.04 -32.24 18.82
N VAL A 508 -8.63 -32.30 17.61
CA VAL A 508 -9.99 -31.85 17.34
C VAL A 508 -10.77 -33.05 16.77
N PRO A 509 -11.46 -33.85 17.60
CA PRO A 509 -12.13 -35.06 17.14
C PRO A 509 -13.19 -34.79 16.08
N GLU A 510 -13.39 -35.76 15.17
CA GLU A 510 -14.43 -35.74 14.14
C GLU A 510 -14.44 -34.46 13.28
N SER A 511 -13.25 -33.91 13.02
CA SER A 511 -13.05 -32.73 12.20
C SER A 511 -12.38 -33.04 10.86
N GLY A 512 -12.82 -32.32 9.83
CA GLY A 512 -12.10 -32.21 8.56
C GLY A 512 -10.90 -31.28 8.63
N ALA A 513 -10.11 -31.22 7.56
CA ALA A 513 -8.99 -30.29 7.44
C ALA A 513 -9.49 -28.90 7.01
N SER A 514 -9.92 -28.09 7.98
CA SER A 514 -10.40 -26.73 7.71
C SER A 514 -9.96 -25.75 8.77
N LEU A 515 -9.57 -24.55 8.34
CA LEU A 515 -9.00 -23.56 9.25
C LEU A 515 -9.32 -22.13 8.78
N ALA A 516 -10.05 -21.40 9.61
CA ALA A 516 -10.26 -19.96 9.44
C ALA A 516 -9.56 -19.18 10.56
N VAL A 517 -9.02 -18.00 10.24
CA VAL A 517 -8.28 -17.16 11.20
C VAL A 517 -8.77 -15.73 11.10
N ALA A 518 -9.15 -15.14 12.24
CA ALA A 518 -9.63 -13.76 12.31
C ALA A 518 -9.50 -13.18 13.71
N GLY A 519 -9.00 -11.94 13.82
CA GLY A 519 -9.05 -11.18 15.07
C GLY A 519 -8.41 -11.90 16.27
N GLY A 520 -7.31 -12.63 16.03
CA GLY A 520 -6.62 -13.40 17.07
C GLY A 520 -7.31 -14.71 17.46
N ARG A 521 -8.24 -15.22 16.64
CA ARG A 521 -8.96 -16.47 16.88
C ARG A 521 -8.92 -17.37 15.66
N LEU A 522 -8.94 -18.67 15.90
CA LEU A 522 -9.01 -19.74 14.91
C LEU A 522 -10.34 -20.47 15.01
N PHE A 523 -10.88 -20.90 13.88
CA PHE A 523 -11.98 -21.86 13.81
C PHE A 523 -11.49 -23.10 13.05
N ALA A 524 -11.17 -24.14 13.81
CA ALA A 524 -10.57 -25.37 13.32
C ALA A 524 -11.63 -26.46 13.10
N GLY A 525 -11.66 -27.01 11.90
CA GLY A 525 -12.41 -28.23 11.58
C GLY A 525 -13.93 -28.07 11.57
N ALA A 526 -14.44 -26.84 11.56
CA ALA A 526 -15.82 -26.52 11.93
C ALA A 526 -16.25 -27.07 13.32
N ARG A 527 -15.29 -27.36 14.21
CA ARG A 527 -15.52 -28.00 15.52
C ARG A 527 -15.05 -27.19 16.71
N ALA A 528 -13.94 -26.45 16.59
CA ALA A 528 -13.32 -25.81 17.75
C ALA A 528 -12.87 -24.38 17.45
N PHE A 529 -13.20 -23.47 18.35
CA PHE A 529 -12.65 -22.12 18.39
C PHE A 529 -11.47 -22.08 19.36
N VAL A 530 -10.34 -21.54 18.91
CA VAL A 530 -9.10 -21.48 19.69
C VAL A 530 -8.52 -20.07 19.60
N ASP A 531 -8.06 -19.51 20.71
CA ASP A 531 -7.36 -18.22 20.67
C ASP A 531 -5.93 -18.43 20.12
N ALA A 532 -5.46 -17.48 19.30
CA ALA A 532 -4.19 -17.60 18.57
C ALA A 532 -2.95 -17.62 19.46
N ASP A 533 -3.07 -17.12 20.69
CA ASP A 533 -2.03 -17.16 21.72
C ASP A 533 -2.20 -18.33 22.69
N GLY A 534 -3.11 -19.26 22.38
CA GLY A 534 -3.50 -20.38 23.24
C GLY A 534 -4.62 -20.00 24.21
N GLY A 535 -5.29 -21.03 24.74
CA GLY A 535 -6.43 -20.85 25.64
C GLY A 535 -7.31 -22.10 25.71
N ALA A 536 -8.34 -22.04 26.54
CA ALA A 536 -9.35 -23.09 26.57
C ALA A 536 -10.16 -23.03 25.25
N PRO A 537 -10.27 -24.12 24.49
CA PRO A 537 -11.05 -24.13 23.27
C PRO A 537 -12.54 -24.03 23.59
N ALA A 538 -13.29 -23.35 22.72
CA ALA A 538 -14.75 -23.41 22.73
C ALA A 538 -15.22 -24.38 21.64
N VAL A 539 -15.99 -25.39 22.00
CA VAL A 539 -16.50 -26.39 21.06
C VAL A 539 -17.74 -25.83 20.36
N ALA A 540 -17.76 -25.87 19.03
CA ALA A 540 -18.90 -25.50 18.23
C ALA A 540 -20.07 -26.45 18.52
N ASP A 541 -21.15 -25.89 19.08
CA ASP A 541 -22.35 -26.63 19.44
C ASP A 541 -23.13 -26.97 18.18
N TRP A 542 -22.86 -28.17 17.64
CA TRP A 542 -23.67 -28.71 16.57
C TRP A 542 -25.02 -29.15 17.15
N ASP A 543 -25.25 -30.38 17.56
CA ASP A 543 -26.60 -30.73 18.06
C ASP A 543 -26.58 -31.56 19.33
N ALA A 544 -25.48 -31.53 20.08
CA ALA A 544 -25.27 -32.39 21.26
C ALA A 544 -25.66 -33.88 21.04
N GLY A 545 -25.62 -34.37 19.78
CA GLY A 545 -26.00 -35.72 19.39
C GLY A 545 -27.50 -35.95 19.07
N VAL A 546 -28.33 -34.91 18.98
CA VAL A 546 -29.77 -35.04 18.64
C VAL A 546 -29.99 -35.32 17.14
N ARG A 547 -29.16 -34.73 16.27
CA ARG A 547 -29.17 -34.92 14.81
C ARG A 547 -27.83 -35.52 14.36
N ILE A 548 -27.84 -36.27 13.26
CA ILE A 548 -26.58 -36.63 12.58
C ILE A 548 -26.15 -35.40 11.78
N VAL A 549 -25.00 -34.84 12.14
CA VAL A 549 -24.42 -33.65 11.52
C VAL A 549 -23.05 -34.01 10.96
N ARG A 550 -22.85 -33.70 9.68
CA ARG A 550 -21.57 -33.85 8.98
C ARG A 550 -21.11 -32.47 8.50
N PRO A 551 -20.27 -31.77 9.28
CA PRO A 551 -19.70 -30.50 8.84
C PRO A 551 -18.90 -30.70 7.56
N PHE A 552 -18.93 -29.69 6.70
CA PHE A 552 -18.08 -29.65 5.52
C PHE A 552 -16.63 -29.39 5.94
N ASP A 553 -15.71 -29.97 5.17
CA ASP A 553 -14.31 -29.60 5.26
C ASP A 553 -14.19 -28.13 4.84
N GLU A 554 -14.65 -27.77 3.64
CA GLU A 554 -14.68 -26.36 3.22
C GLU A 554 -16.06 -25.98 2.66
N PRO A 555 -16.57 -24.77 2.96
CA PRO A 555 -15.86 -23.65 3.57
C PRO A 555 -16.14 -23.47 5.08
N VAL A 556 -15.14 -22.96 5.81
CA VAL A 556 -15.26 -22.45 7.20
C VAL A 556 -14.85 -20.98 7.23
N LEU A 557 -15.68 -20.13 7.84
CA LEU A 557 -15.51 -18.67 7.83
C LEU A 557 -15.46 -18.13 9.26
N LEU A 558 -14.71 -17.05 9.50
CA LEU A 558 -14.61 -16.44 10.83
C LEU A 558 -14.51 -14.91 10.75
N LEU A 559 -15.40 -14.15 11.39
CA LEU A 559 -15.33 -12.68 11.40
C LEU A 559 -15.85 -12.09 12.70
N ASP A 560 -15.06 -11.25 13.37
CA ASP A 560 -15.48 -10.49 14.56
C ASP A 560 -16.16 -11.38 15.64
N GLY A 561 -15.51 -12.50 15.98
CA GLY A 561 -16.04 -13.49 16.92
C GLY A 561 -17.22 -14.31 16.39
N THR A 562 -17.52 -14.16 15.10
CA THR A 562 -18.44 -14.90 14.21
C THR A 562 -17.94 -16.15 13.53
N GLY A 563 -18.13 -17.38 14.03
CA GLY A 563 -17.83 -18.55 13.20
C GLY A 563 -18.99 -18.89 12.27
N TYR A 564 -18.74 -19.22 11.01
CA TYR A 564 -19.75 -19.76 10.10
C TYR A 564 -19.25 -21.05 9.49
N ALA A 565 -20.11 -22.08 9.49
CA ALA A 565 -19.79 -23.36 8.88
C ALA A 565 -21.03 -23.98 8.25
N PHE A 566 -20.76 -24.86 7.29
CA PHE A 566 -21.79 -25.61 6.57
C PHE A 566 -21.77 -27.06 7.03
N ALA A 567 -22.94 -27.70 7.05
CA ALA A 567 -23.04 -29.11 7.35
C ALA A 567 -24.20 -29.77 6.61
N ARG A 568 -24.07 -31.06 6.34
CA ARG A 568 -25.20 -31.92 6.01
C ARG A 568 -25.84 -32.38 7.30
N VAL A 569 -27.14 -32.13 7.42
CA VAL A 569 -27.92 -32.44 8.62
C VAL A 569 -29.02 -33.41 8.26
N CYS A 570 -29.08 -34.52 9.01
CA CYS A 570 -30.19 -35.45 8.97
C CYS A 570 -31.16 -35.12 10.11
N SER A 571 -32.43 -34.87 9.77
CA SER A 571 -33.49 -34.49 10.73
C SER A 571 -33.84 -35.60 11.72
N ARG A 572 -33.40 -36.83 11.47
CA ARG A 572 -33.57 -38.02 12.30
C ARG A 572 -32.23 -38.57 12.79
N ALA A 573 -32.25 -39.29 13.92
CA ALA A 573 -31.05 -39.91 14.49
C ALA A 573 -30.57 -41.19 13.75
N THR A 574 -31.25 -41.60 12.68
CA THR A 574 -30.87 -42.72 11.82
C THR A 574 -30.22 -42.21 10.55
N ALA A 575 -29.33 -42.99 9.92
CA ALA A 575 -28.69 -42.60 8.66
C ALA A 575 -29.73 -42.17 7.59
N CYS A 576 -29.54 -40.97 7.06
CA CYS A 576 -30.29 -40.42 5.92
C CYS A 576 -29.70 -40.93 4.59
N THR A 577 -30.51 -40.95 3.54
CA THR A 577 -29.97 -40.97 2.16
C THR A 577 -29.41 -39.58 1.81
N PRO A 578 -28.49 -39.45 0.82
CA PRO A 578 -27.98 -38.14 0.40
C PRO A 578 -29.07 -37.14 -0.05
N GLU A 579 -30.26 -37.64 -0.43
CA GLU A 579 -31.41 -36.84 -0.84
C GLU A 579 -32.23 -36.33 0.36
N GLU A 580 -32.13 -36.99 1.52
CA GLU A 580 -32.75 -36.63 2.79
C GLU A 580 -31.87 -35.69 3.63
N GLU A 581 -30.62 -35.45 3.23
CA GLU A 581 -29.68 -34.58 3.97
C GLU A 581 -29.81 -33.11 3.54
N GLU A 582 -30.23 -32.27 4.49
CA GLU A 582 -30.33 -30.82 4.32
C GLU A 582 -28.94 -30.17 4.39
N LEU A 583 -28.64 -29.23 3.48
CA LEU A 583 -27.46 -28.39 3.61
C LEU A 583 -27.78 -27.19 4.49
N MET A 584 -27.17 -27.16 5.67
CA MET A 584 -27.37 -26.12 6.66
C MET A 584 -26.18 -25.17 6.71
N LEU A 585 -26.45 -23.87 6.84
CA LEU A 585 -25.50 -22.85 7.26
C LEU A 585 -25.77 -22.52 8.72
N ARG A 586 -24.71 -22.51 9.52
CA ARG A 586 -24.80 -22.18 10.94
C ARG A 586 -23.78 -21.13 11.35
N ALA A 587 -24.24 -20.16 12.15
CA ALA A 587 -23.41 -19.14 12.76
C ALA A 587 -23.22 -19.44 14.26
N PHE A 588 -21.99 -19.31 14.73
CA PHE A 588 -21.56 -19.63 16.09
C PHE A 588 -20.95 -18.41 16.77
N ASP A 589 -21.26 -18.24 18.06
CA ASP A 589 -20.47 -17.37 18.89
C ASP A 589 -19.10 -18.01 19.14
N ALA A 590 -18.03 -17.39 18.64
CA ALA A 590 -16.70 -17.99 18.73
C ALA A 590 -16.13 -18.00 20.16
N ARG A 591 -16.74 -17.29 21.14
CA ARG A 591 -16.28 -17.31 22.55
C ARG A 591 -16.84 -18.50 23.31
N GLY A 592 -18.12 -18.80 23.12
CA GLY A 592 -18.80 -19.90 23.81
C GLY A 592 -19.03 -21.15 22.96
N GLY A 593 -18.88 -21.05 21.64
CA GLY A 593 -19.24 -22.09 20.68
C GLY A 593 -20.75 -22.26 20.45
N SER A 594 -21.59 -21.48 21.14
CA SER A 594 -23.05 -21.58 21.04
C SER A 594 -23.58 -21.10 19.69
N VAL A 595 -24.63 -21.75 19.20
CA VAL A 595 -25.34 -21.33 17.98
C VAL A 595 -25.97 -19.94 18.17
N ARG A 596 -25.70 -19.03 17.23
CA ARG A 596 -26.39 -17.74 17.13
C ARG A 596 -27.64 -17.85 16.29
N TRP A 597 -27.52 -18.53 15.15
CA TRP A 597 -28.62 -18.84 14.24
C TRP A 597 -28.20 -19.95 13.29
N GLU A 598 -29.19 -20.59 12.67
CA GLU A 598 -29.00 -21.54 11.58
C GLU A 598 -30.07 -21.35 10.52
N THR A 599 -29.78 -21.73 9.29
CA THR A 599 -30.73 -21.68 8.18
C THR A 599 -30.40 -22.75 7.14
N SER A 600 -31.44 -23.20 6.45
CA SER A 600 -31.33 -24.03 5.25
C SER A 600 -30.71 -23.24 4.10
N VAL A 601 -29.65 -23.79 3.51
CA VAL A 601 -29.06 -23.29 2.25
C VAL A 601 -29.69 -23.99 1.06
N LEU A 602 -29.95 -25.29 1.21
CA LEU A 602 -30.69 -26.13 0.26
C LEU A 602 -31.82 -26.83 1.03
N PRO A 603 -33.10 -26.51 0.75
CA PRO A 603 -34.21 -27.12 1.44
C PRO A 603 -34.30 -28.63 1.18
N GLU A 604 -34.96 -29.35 2.09
CA GLU A 604 -35.23 -30.79 2.01
C GLU A 604 -35.84 -31.16 0.64
N GLU A 605 -35.48 -32.33 0.10
CA GLU A 605 -35.91 -32.84 -1.21
C GLU A 605 -35.39 -32.05 -2.44
N SER A 606 -34.46 -31.10 -2.25
CA SER A 606 -33.78 -30.36 -3.33
C SER A 606 -32.29 -30.70 -3.37
N PRO A 607 -31.88 -31.84 -3.96
CA PRO A 607 -30.47 -32.19 -4.04
C PRO A 607 -29.70 -31.08 -4.78
N GLY A 608 -28.55 -30.72 -4.23
CA GLY A 608 -27.76 -29.62 -4.73
C GLY A 608 -26.34 -29.61 -4.19
N VAL A 609 -25.55 -28.71 -4.78
CA VAL A 609 -24.12 -28.54 -4.58
C VAL A 609 -23.89 -27.10 -4.13
N LEU A 610 -23.12 -26.94 -3.05
CA LEU A 610 -22.48 -25.68 -2.71
C LEU A 610 -21.22 -25.57 -3.56
N HIS A 611 -21.05 -24.49 -4.32
CA HIS A 611 -19.84 -24.25 -5.12
C HIS A 611 -18.92 -23.29 -4.40
N GLU A 612 -19.48 -22.21 -3.87
CA GLU A 612 -18.72 -21.11 -3.28
C GLU A 612 -19.48 -20.54 -2.09
N ALA A 613 -18.78 -20.13 -1.04
CA ALA A 613 -19.34 -19.26 -0.01
C ALA A 613 -18.40 -18.09 0.29
N ALA A 614 -18.98 -16.95 0.63
CA ALA A 614 -18.26 -15.72 0.94
C ALA A 614 -18.89 -14.98 2.13
N LEU A 615 -18.04 -14.34 2.93
CA LEU A 615 -18.50 -13.37 3.93
C LEU A 615 -18.81 -12.05 3.25
N LEU A 616 -19.86 -11.40 3.71
CA LEU A 616 -20.25 -10.06 3.32
C LEU A 616 -20.19 -9.14 4.55
N GLN A 617 -20.03 -7.84 4.29
CA GLN A 617 -20.15 -6.82 5.32
C GLN A 617 -21.49 -6.94 6.06
N GLY A 618 -21.48 -6.61 7.35
CA GLY A 618 -22.67 -6.76 8.19
C GLY A 618 -22.95 -8.19 8.64
N ARG A 619 -21.96 -9.11 8.58
CA ARG A 619 -22.07 -10.49 9.10
C ARG A 619 -23.08 -11.35 8.32
N ALA A 620 -23.22 -11.06 7.04
CA ALA A 620 -23.98 -11.87 6.09
C ALA A 620 -23.07 -12.86 5.37
N VAL A 621 -23.66 -13.93 4.84
CA VAL A 621 -22.97 -14.97 4.07
C VAL A 621 -23.64 -15.09 2.72
N SER A 622 -22.86 -14.99 1.64
CA SER A 622 -23.31 -15.28 0.29
C SER A 622 -22.91 -16.70 -0.12
N THR A 623 -23.74 -17.37 -0.91
CA THR A 623 -23.41 -18.67 -1.50
C THR A 623 -23.73 -18.72 -2.99
N VAL A 624 -22.94 -19.49 -3.73
CA VAL A 624 -23.27 -19.95 -5.08
C VAL A 624 -23.60 -21.43 -5.00
N THR A 625 -24.83 -21.79 -5.38
CA THR A 625 -25.35 -23.16 -5.24
C THR A 625 -26.05 -23.61 -6.50
N SER A 626 -25.87 -24.87 -6.92
CA SER A 626 -26.74 -25.51 -7.92
C SER A 626 -27.70 -26.45 -7.23
N MET A 627 -29.00 -26.35 -7.52
CA MET A 627 -30.00 -27.22 -6.91
C MET A 627 -31.10 -27.57 -7.89
N ARG A 628 -31.75 -28.72 -7.68
CA ARG A 628 -32.86 -29.18 -8.50
C ARG A 628 -34.18 -28.70 -7.91
N LEU A 629 -34.84 -27.77 -8.60
CA LEU A 629 -36.16 -27.22 -8.24
C LEU A 629 -37.16 -27.59 -9.34
N GLY A 630 -38.25 -28.29 -8.97
CA GLY A 630 -39.30 -28.65 -9.93
C GLY A 630 -38.85 -29.59 -11.07
N GLY A 631 -37.72 -30.29 -10.90
CA GLY A 631 -37.14 -31.20 -11.91
C GLY A 631 -36.03 -30.57 -12.76
N GLU A 632 -35.80 -29.26 -12.67
CA GLU A 632 -34.72 -28.56 -13.38
C GLU A 632 -33.58 -28.21 -12.42
N THR A 633 -32.33 -28.43 -12.85
CA THR A 633 -31.15 -27.97 -12.11
C THR A 633 -30.89 -26.51 -12.45
N ARG A 634 -30.89 -25.63 -11.44
CA ARG A 634 -30.58 -24.21 -11.58
C ARG A 634 -29.53 -23.75 -10.58
N ALA A 635 -28.62 -22.91 -11.02
CA ALA A 635 -27.67 -22.23 -10.17
C ALA A 635 -28.30 -20.96 -9.55
N HIS A 636 -27.94 -20.67 -8.31
CA HIS A 636 -28.46 -19.52 -7.57
C HIS A 636 -27.33 -18.82 -6.82
N VAL A 637 -27.44 -17.50 -6.74
CA VAL A 637 -26.71 -16.68 -5.77
C VAL A 637 -27.65 -16.38 -4.61
N GLN A 638 -27.26 -16.74 -3.40
CA GLN A 638 -28.08 -16.58 -2.20
C GLN A 638 -27.35 -15.74 -1.17
N VAL A 639 -28.08 -14.94 -0.39
CA VAL A 639 -27.51 -14.18 0.75
C VAL A 639 -28.32 -14.47 2.00
N PHE A 640 -27.61 -14.74 3.10
CA PHE A 640 -28.16 -15.07 4.40
C PHE A 640 -27.61 -14.14 5.48
N ALA A 641 -28.47 -13.72 6.41
CA ALA A 641 -28.07 -13.02 7.63
C ALA A 641 -29.07 -13.32 8.74
N ASP A 642 -28.59 -13.45 9.97
CA ASP A 642 -29.44 -13.63 11.17
C ASP A 642 -30.49 -14.74 11.03
N GLY A 643 -30.12 -15.86 10.40
CA GLY A 643 -30.99 -17.02 10.20
C GLY A 643 -32.05 -16.83 9.10
N GLN A 644 -32.01 -15.71 8.37
CA GLN A 644 -32.93 -15.40 7.28
C GLN A 644 -32.22 -15.44 5.93
N ARG A 645 -32.91 -15.95 4.91
CA ARG A 645 -32.50 -15.82 3.50
C ARG A 645 -32.99 -14.48 2.96
N LEU A 646 -32.08 -13.55 2.77
CA LEU A 646 -32.35 -12.20 2.31
C LEU A 646 -32.52 -12.13 0.78
N MET A 647 -31.78 -12.98 0.06
CA MET A 647 -31.75 -13.00 -1.40
C MET A 647 -31.61 -14.42 -1.92
N MET A 648 -32.30 -14.73 -3.01
CA MET A 648 -32.16 -15.97 -3.78
C MET A 648 -32.39 -15.66 -5.25
N CYS A 649 -31.31 -15.43 -5.99
CA CYS A 649 -31.35 -15.04 -7.38
C CYS A 649 -30.97 -16.21 -8.28
N PRO A 650 -31.87 -16.71 -9.14
CA PRO A 650 -31.51 -17.73 -10.12
C PRO A 650 -30.59 -17.14 -11.19
N LEU A 651 -29.55 -17.88 -11.59
CA LEU A 651 -28.73 -17.52 -12.75
C LEU A 651 -29.48 -17.84 -14.04
N GLN A 652 -29.15 -17.11 -15.11
CA GLN A 652 -29.76 -17.35 -16.43
C GLN A 652 -29.47 -18.75 -16.96
N GLY A 653 -30.54 -19.47 -17.32
CA GLY A 653 -30.49 -20.85 -17.83
C GLY A 653 -30.08 -21.90 -16.78
N ALA A 654 -29.46 -22.98 -17.24
CA ALA A 654 -29.00 -24.09 -16.38
C ALA A 654 -27.47 -24.27 -16.51
N PRO A 655 -26.65 -23.27 -16.12
CA PRO A 655 -25.21 -23.33 -16.31
C PRO A 655 -24.55 -24.35 -15.37
N ARG A 656 -23.45 -24.95 -15.82
CA ARG A 656 -22.54 -25.71 -14.97
C ARG A 656 -21.53 -24.74 -14.35
N VAL A 657 -21.63 -24.53 -13.04
CA VAL A 657 -20.71 -23.65 -12.30
C VAL A 657 -19.42 -24.41 -11.98
N ALA A 658 -18.27 -23.78 -12.24
CA ALA A 658 -16.97 -24.28 -11.77
C ALA A 658 -16.58 -23.65 -10.43
N GLY A 659 -16.74 -22.35 -10.27
CA GLY A 659 -16.43 -21.64 -9.03
C GLY A 659 -16.69 -20.14 -9.17
N ALA A 660 -16.48 -19.39 -8.09
CA ALA A 660 -16.71 -17.96 -8.09
C ALA A 660 -15.71 -17.18 -7.23
N ALA A 661 -15.60 -15.87 -7.48
CA ALA A 661 -14.87 -14.94 -6.64
C ALA A 661 -15.76 -13.73 -6.31
N TYR A 662 -15.65 -13.21 -5.09
CA TYR A 662 -16.41 -12.04 -4.64
C TYR A 662 -15.47 -10.85 -4.48
N VAL A 663 -15.79 -9.72 -5.14
CA VAL A 663 -15.00 -8.49 -5.07
C VAL A 663 -15.94 -7.29 -5.00
N GLY A 664 -15.83 -6.49 -3.93
CA GLY A 664 -16.73 -5.36 -3.71
C GLY A 664 -18.20 -5.81 -3.74
N HIS A 665 -19.00 -5.21 -4.62
CA HIS A 665 -20.43 -5.54 -4.77
C HIS A 665 -20.71 -6.58 -5.85
N PHE A 666 -19.69 -7.28 -6.35
CA PHE A 666 -19.82 -8.22 -7.45
C PHE A 666 -19.50 -9.65 -7.03
N VAL A 667 -20.21 -10.59 -7.65
CA VAL A 667 -19.79 -11.99 -7.74
C VAL A 667 -19.42 -12.30 -9.19
N TYR A 668 -18.21 -12.82 -9.37
CA TYR A 668 -17.67 -13.28 -10.64
C TYR A 668 -17.75 -14.79 -10.68
N ILE A 669 -18.47 -15.35 -11.64
CA ILE A 669 -18.72 -16.79 -11.72
C ILE A 669 -18.11 -17.33 -13.00
N VAL A 670 -17.27 -18.36 -12.86
CA VAL A 670 -16.81 -19.17 -13.99
C VAL A 670 -17.80 -20.29 -14.19
N LEU A 671 -18.47 -20.29 -15.34
CA LEU A 671 -19.55 -21.23 -15.65
C LEU A 671 -19.53 -21.66 -17.11
N GLU A 672 -20.15 -22.80 -17.39
CA GLU A 672 -20.32 -23.35 -18.73
C GLU A 672 -21.80 -23.36 -19.11
N ARG A 673 -22.08 -22.88 -20.31
CA ARG A 673 -23.41 -22.90 -20.92
C ARG A 673 -23.24 -23.19 -22.41
N ASP A 674 -23.95 -24.19 -22.92
CA ASP A 674 -23.93 -24.63 -24.32
C ASP A 674 -22.53 -25.02 -24.83
N GLY A 675 -21.72 -25.66 -23.99
CA GLY A 675 -20.36 -26.12 -24.29
C GLY A 675 -19.29 -25.03 -24.22
N ILE A 676 -19.65 -23.80 -23.82
CA ILE A 676 -18.74 -22.65 -23.79
C ILE A 676 -18.55 -22.18 -22.34
N TRP A 677 -17.29 -22.18 -21.90
CA TRP A 677 -16.86 -21.63 -20.61
C TRP A 677 -16.79 -20.09 -20.67
N ARG A 678 -17.45 -19.45 -19.70
CA ARG A 678 -17.61 -18.01 -19.58
C ARG A 678 -17.31 -17.52 -18.16
N LEU A 679 -16.76 -16.32 -18.08
CA LEU A 679 -16.64 -15.51 -16.89
C LEU A 679 -17.77 -14.48 -16.96
N GLU A 680 -18.72 -14.62 -16.04
CA GLU A 680 -19.87 -13.72 -15.92
C GLU A 680 -19.78 -12.96 -14.59
N ALA A 681 -20.02 -11.65 -14.61
CA ALA A 681 -20.08 -10.84 -13.39
C ALA A 681 -21.52 -10.44 -13.08
N PHE A 682 -21.90 -10.51 -11.82
CA PHE A 682 -23.23 -10.15 -11.35
C PHE A 682 -23.14 -9.13 -10.23
N ASN A 683 -23.85 -8.02 -10.37
CA ASN A 683 -23.96 -7.00 -9.33
C ASN A 683 -24.93 -7.45 -8.22
N LEU A 684 -24.45 -7.47 -6.98
CA LEU A 684 -25.23 -7.85 -5.80
C LEU A 684 -25.94 -6.66 -5.13
N GLY A 685 -25.73 -5.44 -5.64
CA GLY A 685 -26.24 -4.18 -5.10
C GLY A 685 -25.28 -3.54 -4.08
N GLU A 686 -25.35 -2.22 -3.95
CA GLU A 686 -24.42 -1.42 -3.13
C GLU A 686 -24.46 -1.75 -1.63
N LEU A 687 -25.53 -2.37 -1.15
CA LEU A 687 -25.66 -2.81 0.24
C LEU A 687 -24.97 -4.16 0.52
N VAL A 688 -24.57 -4.88 -0.53
CA VAL A 688 -23.90 -6.18 -0.42
C VAL A 688 -22.46 -5.99 -0.83
N THR A 689 -21.54 -6.01 0.15
CA THR A 689 -20.10 -5.86 -0.10
C THR A 689 -19.36 -7.08 0.42
N ALA A 690 -18.48 -7.67 -0.37
CA ALA A 690 -17.61 -8.76 0.05
C ALA A 690 -16.71 -8.33 1.23
N GLU A 691 -16.59 -9.19 2.23
CA GLU A 691 -15.67 -9.03 3.36
C GLU A 691 -14.43 -9.89 3.13
N THR A 692 -13.28 -9.22 3.05
CA THR A 692 -11.98 -9.84 2.78
C THR A 692 -11.17 -10.07 4.05
N ARG A 693 -11.68 -9.66 5.22
CA ARG A 693 -11.15 -10.06 6.53
C ARG A 693 -11.80 -11.35 7.01
N GLY A 694 -11.11 -12.06 7.89
CA GLY A 694 -11.62 -13.32 8.42
C GLY A 694 -11.16 -14.58 7.71
N TRP A 695 -10.16 -14.41 6.87
CA TRP A 695 -9.54 -15.45 6.06
C TRP A 695 -8.07 -15.59 6.46
N PRO A 696 -7.48 -16.78 6.32
CA PRO A 696 -6.03 -16.90 6.21
C PRO A 696 -5.52 -15.86 5.20
N GLN A 697 -4.62 -14.98 5.62
CA GLN A 697 -4.13 -13.91 4.75
C GLN A 697 -3.45 -14.50 3.50
N GLY A 698 -3.58 -13.78 2.38
CA GLY A 698 -2.76 -14.03 1.20
C GLY A 698 -3.29 -15.01 0.15
N ALA A 699 -4.45 -15.65 0.32
CA ALA A 699 -5.01 -16.54 -0.72
C ALA A 699 -5.73 -15.79 -1.88
N GLY A 700 -5.44 -14.50 -2.07
CA GLY A 700 -6.17 -13.61 -2.98
C GLY A 700 -7.29 -12.83 -2.31
N VAL A 701 -7.54 -11.62 -2.81
CA VAL A 701 -8.54 -10.65 -2.33
C VAL A 701 -9.99 -11.14 -2.57
N SER A 702 -10.17 -12.36 -3.10
CA SER A 702 -11.48 -13.00 -3.23
C SER A 702 -11.87 -13.56 -1.87
N GLY A 703 -12.83 -12.93 -1.21
CA GLY A 703 -13.38 -13.40 0.07
C GLY A 703 -14.24 -14.65 -0.08
N SER A 704 -13.76 -15.67 -0.78
CA SER A 704 -14.52 -16.86 -1.13
C SER A 704 -13.69 -18.14 -0.97
N ARG A 705 -14.38 -19.22 -0.61
CA ARG A 705 -13.81 -20.57 -0.58
C ARG A 705 -14.68 -21.50 -1.41
N HIS A 706 -14.00 -22.22 -2.29
CA HIS A 706 -14.58 -23.31 -3.04
C HIS A 706 -14.98 -24.41 -2.06
N ALA A 707 -16.19 -24.94 -2.21
CA ALA A 707 -16.66 -25.96 -1.31
C ALA A 707 -15.96 -27.29 -1.58
N ARG A 708 -15.58 -27.99 -0.51
CA ARG A 708 -15.14 -29.38 -0.54
C ARG A 708 -16.00 -30.13 0.47
N PRO A 709 -17.07 -30.80 0.01
CA PRO A 709 -18.01 -31.50 0.88
C PRO A 709 -17.43 -32.78 1.49
#